data_AF-A0A519DJT3-F1
#
_entry.id   AF-A0A519DJT3-F1
#
_cell.length_a   1.000
_cell.length_b   1.000
_cell.length_c   1.000
_cell.angle_alpha   90.00
_cell.angle_beta   90.00
_cell.angle_gamma   90.00
#
_symmetry.space_group_name_H-M   'P 1'
#
loop_
_entity.id
_entity.type
_entity.pdbx_description
1 polymer ?
#
loop_
_entity_poly.entity_id
_entity_poly.type
_entity_poly.pdbx_seq_one_letter_code
_entity_poly.pdbx_strand_id
1 'polypeptide(L)'
;MSNTDTYILTWNLKEGNTTQGASLASDTIYFQPSGSNHYKTLEVWHFSTDSHLYLLTATLEKAGEPTSAVSISEKFSVFRKMIAPDWDDLILFGDSLTDTGNAYRNWGTPESPPYFGGRFTNGNIWLEGVHDWLGINTVTAQGSDAGNNRAYGGATTANGYYLWVIPNVGKQVDDYTGSFDIGSGEVVGLWAGGNDVRNGADNAQDLVNNINEHAEQLISDGAERVILFEIPPIDRIPEFRDNSDEDKAAKASVVSDFNSAVVTLATTLAAQHSVDVSVIPVWGAFEEAYWNPSAFGFDNVTHSACQHDGITCDSDDPIDPVPNRFIFFDNKHPTAPIHRLLSLIFREVVGVSDYDGDGMADTEDDCDDTMPGGEIDSMGCPPPVDSDGDGVLDPDDDCQNTPTGEQANEAGCSLSQLDTDGDGVSDATDQCPETTPVGVTVDAWGCSETQADYDFDGIANTFDQCPGTQPARAVDDNGCSAYQRDSDDDGIFDAFDSCPGTAAAEEVDASGCAAYQRDSDGDGVADAFDECAWTSPEEAANDAGCGESQRDSDGDGLVDSDDLCAGTPEGEEVDRNGCGPSQRDTDGDGLNDSAESCPETPGSLDGCPAVSVSLELLQEMSEPGMARIAMTLSCEGGCRAEVVVGDEVYGRIAEGTHLLMVNVVDGQTVIVTVSFGSSTAEDELTIVFLESEAEPQPEPQPEPEAPRADETVDMTVVMAIAALVLLLSAVIIMQKPELLKKRK
;
A
#
# COMPACT_ATOMS: atom_id res chain seq x y z
N MET A 1 11.64 -27.48 -5.98
CA MET A 1 12.09 -26.08 -5.95
C MET A 1 11.88 -25.56 -4.53
N SER A 2 12.79 -24.75 -3.98
CA SER A 2 12.58 -24.10 -2.68
C SER A 2 11.80 -22.80 -2.89
N ASN A 3 10.88 -22.44 -1.98
CA ASN A 3 10.17 -21.16 -2.03
C ASN A 3 11.04 -19.97 -1.58
N THR A 4 12.24 -20.23 -1.06
CA THR A 4 13.24 -19.21 -0.69
C THR A 4 14.25 -18.91 -1.80
N ASP A 5 14.31 -19.77 -2.81
CA ASP A 5 15.28 -19.65 -3.90
C ASP A 5 14.64 -18.91 -5.08
N THR A 6 15.41 -18.01 -5.70
CA THR A 6 15.02 -17.36 -6.96
C THR A 6 15.38 -18.27 -8.13
N TYR A 7 14.45 -18.42 -9.07
CA TYR A 7 14.63 -19.17 -10.31
C TYR A 7 14.55 -18.23 -11.51
N ILE A 8 15.24 -18.62 -12.57
CA ILE A 8 15.33 -17.92 -13.85
C ILE A 8 14.75 -18.85 -14.91
N LEU A 9 13.69 -18.41 -15.57
CA LEU A 9 13.10 -19.08 -16.73
C LEU A 9 13.44 -18.28 -17.97
N THR A 10 14.33 -18.81 -18.82
CA THR A 10 14.62 -18.26 -20.14
C THR A 10 13.90 -19.09 -21.19
N TRP A 11 13.12 -18.45 -22.05
CA TRP A 11 12.44 -19.14 -23.15
C TRP A 11 12.71 -18.46 -24.49
N ASN A 12 12.57 -19.23 -25.56
CA ASN A 12 12.80 -18.77 -26.92
C ASN A 12 11.86 -19.53 -27.87
N LEU A 13 11.00 -18.77 -28.54
CA LEU A 13 10.12 -19.22 -29.61
C LEU A 13 10.82 -19.04 -30.95
N LYS A 14 10.89 -20.09 -31.75
CA LYS A 14 11.52 -20.10 -33.07
C LYS A 14 10.56 -20.52 -34.17
N GLU A 15 10.76 -19.95 -35.34
CA GLU A 15 10.17 -20.44 -36.59
C GLU A 15 10.77 -21.81 -36.95
N GLY A 16 9.96 -22.71 -37.46
CA GLY A 16 10.34 -24.05 -37.87
C GLY A 16 10.42 -25.03 -36.70
N ASN A 17 10.75 -26.28 -37.03
CA ASN A 17 10.78 -27.40 -36.05
C ASN A 17 12.21 -27.76 -35.59
N THR A 18 13.20 -26.91 -35.88
CA THR A 18 14.62 -27.12 -35.54
C THR A 18 15.19 -25.94 -34.74
N THR A 19 16.32 -26.16 -34.09
CA THR A 19 17.02 -25.10 -33.35
C THR A 19 17.70 -24.05 -34.25
N GLN A 20 17.71 -24.26 -35.57
CA GLN A 20 18.31 -23.35 -36.56
C GLN A 20 17.36 -22.23 -37.03
N GLY A 21 16.09 -22.31 -36.67
CA GLY A 21 15.09 -21.29 -37.00
C GLY A 21 15.39 -19.91 -36.43
N ALA A 22 14.80 -18.89 -37.07
CA ALA A 22 14.83 -17.52 -36.56
C ALA A 22 14.13 -17.44 -35.21
N SER A 23 14.72 -16.68 -34.28
CA SER A 23 14.09 -16.38 -32.99
C SER A 23 12.99 -15.35 -33.24
N LEU A 24 11.74 -15.70 -32.94
CA LEU A 24 10.58 -14.84 -33.10
C LEU A 24 10.29 -14.05 -31.82
N ALA A 25 10.39 -14.71 -30.67
CA ALA A 25 10.23 -14.08 -29.37
C ALA A 25 11.07 -14.80 -28.31
N SER A 26 11.52 -14.07 -27.30
CA SER A 26 12.25 -14.65 -26.17
C SER A 26 12.25 -13.70 -24.99
N ASP A 27 12.21 -14.25 -23.79
CA ASP A 27 12.30 -13.46 -22.57
C ASP A 27 12.95 -14.27 -21.43
N THR A 28 13.36 -13.58 -20.38
CA THR A 28 13.94 -14.14 -19.15
C THR A 28 13.19 -13.65 -17.93
N ILE A 29 12.50 -14.58 -17.28
CA ILE A 29 11.61 -14.30 -16.15
C ILE A 29 12.27 -14.77 -14.84
N TYR A 30 12.37 -13.85 -13.88
CA TYR A 30 12.81 -14.15 -12.52
C TYR A 30 11.59 -14.36 -11.63
N PHE A 31 11.57 -15.44 -10.86
CA PHE A 31 10.47 -15.70 -9.93
C PHE A 31 10.90 -16.54 -8.72
N GLN A 32 10.11 -16.45 -7.65
CA GLN A 32 10.16 -17.37 -6.52
C GLN A 32 8.88 -18.21 -6.53
N PRO A 33 8.96 -19.55 -6.48
CA PRO A 33 7.79 -20.40 -6.55
C PRO A 33 6.96 -20.27 -5.27
N SER A 34 5.65 -20.10 -5.43
CA SER A 34 4.68 -19.95 -4.33
C SER A 34 4.24 -21.29 -3.70
N GLY A 35 4.73 -22.43 -4.20
CA GLY A 35 4.37 -23.75 -3.70
C GLY A 35 5.05 -24.89 -4.46
N SER A 36 4.49 -26.09 -4.37
CA SER A 36 5.01 -27.28 -5.06
C SER A 36 4.85 -27.22 -6.58
N ASN A 37 3.88 -26.44 -7.06
CA ASN A 37 3.65 -26.14 -8.47
C ASN A 37 3.72 -24.62 -8.65
N HIS A 38 4.27 -24.18 -9.78
CA HIS A 38 4.27 -22.78 -10.20
C HIS A 38 3.85 -22.73 -11.67
N TYR A 39 3.00 -21.78 -12.01
CA TYR A 39 2.50 -21.58 -13.36
C TYR A 39 2.94 -20.20 -13.84
N LYS A 40 3.50 -20.14 -15.04
CA LYS A 40 3.81 -18.90 -15.75
C LYS A 40 3.19 -18.97 -17.13
N THR A 41 2.39 -17.96 -17.44
CA THR A 41 1.86 -17.75 -18.78
C THR A 41 2.92 -17.03 -19.60
N LEU A 42 3.12 -17.50 -20.83
CA LEU A 42 3.92 -16.83 -21.84
C LEU A 42 2.93 -16.29 -22.88
N GLU A 43 2.89 -14.97 -23.04
CA GLU A 43 2.01 -14.31 -24.01
C GLU A 43 2.86 -13.86 -25.18
N VAL A 44 2.53 -14.36 -26.37
CA VAL A 44 3.20 -14.03 -27.63
C VAL A 44 2.13 -13.90 -28.69
N TRP A 45 2.19 -12.80 -29.43
CA TRP A 45 1.29 -12.48 -30.53
C TRP A 45 2.11 -12.06 -31.77
N HIS A 46 1.47 -11.92 -32.94
CA HIS A 46 2.09 -11.54 -34.23
C HIS A 46 3.35 -12.32 -34.62
N PHE A 47 3.42 -13.60 -34.25
CA PHE A 47 4.57 -14.45 -34.58
C PHE A 47 4.29 -15.42 -35.73
N SER A 48 3.10 -15.39 -36.32
CA SER A 48 2.76 -16.28 -37.42
C SER A 48 3.58 -15.92 -38.67
N THR A 49 4.04 -16.94 -39.38
CA THR A 49 4.88 -16.84 -40.57
C THR A 49 4.23 -17.63 -41.71
N ASP A 50 4.90 -17.76 -42.87
CA ASP A 50 4.49 -18.71 -43.91
C ASP A 50 4.72 -20.18 -43.48
N SER A 51 5.50 -20.41 -42.42
CA SER A 51 5.70 -21.74 -41.83
C SER A 51 4.58 -22.04 -40.83
N HIS A 52 3.94 -23.21 -40.91
CA HIS A 52 3.06 -23.66 -39.83
C HIS A 52 3.82 -24.27 -38.66
N LEU A 53 5.13 -24.48 -38.76
CA LEU A 53 5.92 -25.19 -37.75
C LEU A 53 6.64 -24.22 -36.82
N TYR A 54 6.62 -24.52 -35.51
CA TYR A 54 7.28 -23.72 -34.48
C TYR A 54 7.94 -24.60 -33.42
N LEU A 55 8.97 -24.04 -32.79
CA LEU A 55 9.72 -24.67 -31.70
C LEU A 55 9.81 -23.70 -30.51
N LEU A 56 9.18 -24.06 -29.39
CA LEU A 56 9.37 -23.38 -28.11
C LEU A 56 10.47 -24.11 -27.33
N THR A 57 11.52 -23.41 -26.96
CA THR A 57 12.54 -23.90 -26.03
C THR A 57 12.44 -23.13 -24.73
N ALA A 58 12.57 -23.81 -23.60
CA ALA A 58 12.57 -23.18 -22.29
C ALA A 58 13.64 -23.82 -21.40
N THR A 59 14.37 -23.00 -20.67
CA THR A 59 15.40 -23.40 -19.71
C THR A 59 15.10 -22.77 -18.36
N LEU A 60 15.05 -23.62 -17.33
CA LEU A 60 14.85 -23.21 -15.96
C LEU A 60 16.12 -23.47 -15.17
N GLU A 61 16.63 -22.46 -14.48
CA GLU A 61 17.79 -22.58 -13.58
C GLU A 61 17.54 -21.85 -12.25
N LYS A 62 18.27 -22.26 -11.20
CA LYS A 62 18.31 -21.53 -9.93
C LYS A 62 19.33 -20.40 -10.04
N ALA A 63 18.94 -19.20 -9.63
CA ALA A 63 19.79 -18.01 -9.69
C ALA A 63 21.09 -18.22 -8.90
N GLY A 64 22.23 -17.97 -9.55
CA GLY A 64 23.56 -18.18 -8.97
C GLY A 64 24.06 -19.63 -9.01
N GLU A 65 23.30 -20.58 -9.53
CA GLU A 65 23.69 -21.99 -9.69
C GLU A 65 23.46 -22.49 -11.14
N PRO A 66 24.28 -22.09 -12.13
CA PRO A 66 24.05 -22.43 -13.55
C PRO A 66 24.01 -23.95 -13.84
N THR A 67 24.66 -24.76 -13.01
CA THR A 67 24.63 -26.24 -13.15
C THR A 67 23.27 -26.86 -12.81
N SER A 68 22.32 -26.07 -12.31
CA SER A 68 20.94 -26.50 -12.02
C SER A 68 20.00 -26.41 -13.22
N ALA A 69 20.49 -25.92 -14.38
CA ALA A 69 19.68 -25.71 -15.57
C ALA A 69 19.02 -27.01 -16.08
N VAL A 70 17.71 -26.94 -16.33
CA VAL A 70 16.92 -27.98 -16.99
C VAL A 70 16.22 -27.35 -18.19
N SER A 71 16.34 -27.97 -19.36
CA SER A 71 15.75 -27.47 -20.60
C SER A 71 14.70 -28.42 -21.15
N ILE A 72 13.67 -27.84 -21.76
CA ILE A 72 12.64 -28.53 -22.54
C ILE A 72 12.54 -27.91 -23.94
N SER A 73 11.96 -28.67 -24.86
CA SER A 73 11.62 -28.17 -26.19
C SER A 73 10.29 -28.77 -26.63
N GLU A 74 9.36 -27.94 -27.05
CA GLU A 74 8.05 -28.34 -27.55
C GLU A 74 7.88 -27.89 -29.00
N LYS A 75 7.47 -28.82 -29.84
CA LYS A 75 7.15 -28.55 -31.25
C LYS A 75 5.65 -28.43 -31.37
N PHE A 76 5.20 -27.42 -32.09
CA PHE A 76 3.77 -27.21 -32.31
C PHE A 76 3.56 -26.57 -33.68
N SER A 77 2.29 -26.52 -34.07
CA SER A 77 1.86 -25.88 -35.30
C SER A 77 0.91 -24.73 -35.02
N VAL A 78 1.04 -23.66 -35.81
CA VAL A 78 0.17 -22.48 -35.77
C VAL A 78 -0.24 -22.17 -37.20
N PHE A 79 -1.52 -21.86 -37.35
CA PHE A 79 -2.17 -21.48 -38.60
C PHE A 79 -2.61 -20.03 -38.49
N ARG A 80 -2.63 -19.32 -39.60
CA ARG A 80 -3.09 -17.94 -39.64
C ARG A 80 -4.56 -17.85 -39.28
N LYS A 81 -4.92 -16.73 -38.65
CA LYS A 81 -6.32 -16.39 -38.56
C LYS A 81 -6.79 -15.92 -39.92
N MET A 82 -8.02 -16.31 -40.23
CA MET A 82 -8.65 -16.04 -41.52
C MET A 82 -10.09 -15.64 -41.24
N ILE A 83 -10.52 -14.55 -41.86
CA ILE A 83 -11.91 -14.13 -41.87
C ILE A 83 -12.67 -14.97 -42.88
N ALA A 84 -13.82 -15.48 -42.44
CA ALA A 84 -14.72 -16.26 -43.28
C ALA A 84 -15.21 -15.40 -44.45
N PRO A 85 -15.10 -15.88 -45.70
CA PRO A 85 -15.72 -15.19 -46.81
C PRO A 85 -17.26 -15.27 -46.68
N ASP A 86 -17.94 -14.26 -47.21
CA ASP A 86 -19.41 -14.17 -47.20
C ASP A 86 -19.99 -15.05 -48.33
N TRP A 87 -20.19 -16.33 -48.02
CA TRP A 87 -20.80 -17.33 -48.93
C TRP A 87 -22.17 -17.76 -48.40
N ASP A 88 -23.15 -17.86 -49.29
CA ASP A 88 -24.50 -18.30 -48.94
C ASP A 88 -24.53 -19.80 -48.57
N ASP A 89 -23.77 -20.62 -49.31
CA ASP A 89 -23.62 -22.06 -49.09
C ASP A 89 -22.30 -22.59 -49.69
N LEU A 90 -21.86 -23.76 -49.24
CA LEU A 90 -20.73 -24.51 -49.77
C LEU A 90 -21.15 -25.96 -50.07
N ILE A 91 -21.31 -26.28 -51.35
CA ILE A 91 -21.85 -27.56 -51.83
C ILE A 91 -20.70 -28.48 -52.26
N LEU A 92 -20.57 -29.64 -51.61
CA LEU A 92 -19.48 -30.58 -51.85
C LEU A 92 -19.94 -31.87 -52.51
N PHE A 93 -19.23 -32.24 -53.57
CA PHE A 93 -19.29 -33.54 -54.23
C PHE A 93 -17.97 -34.27 -54.04
N GLY A 94 -18.03 -35.57 -53.77
CA GLY A 94 -16.79 -36.30 -53.50
C GLY A 94 -16.98 -37.70 -52.94
N ASP A 95 -15.96 -38.13 -52.21
CA ASP A 95 -15.83 -39.49 -51.70
C ASP A 95 -15.90 -39.58 -50.16
N SER A 96 -15.33 -40.65 -49.59
CA SER A 96 -15.32 -40.92 -48.14
C SER A 96 -14.63 -39.84 -47.30
N LEU A 97 -13.72 -39.05 -47.87
CA LEU A 97 -13.06 -37.95 -47.15
C LEU A 97 -14.01 -36.79 -46.86
N THR A 98 -15.11 -36.72 -47.61
CA THR A 98 -16.13 -35.67 -47.51
C THR A 98 -17.51 -36.20 -47.12
N ASP A 99 -17.73 -37.52 -47.12
CA ASP A 99 -19.03 -38.12 -46.79
C ASP A 99 -19.41 -37.97 -45.30
N THR A 100 -20.54 -37.29 -45.02
CA THR A 100 -21.13 -37.14 -43.68
C THR A 100 -22.25 -38.14 -43.35
N GLY A 101 -22.33 -39.24 -44.09
CA GLY A 101 -23.20 -40.39 -43.79
C GLY A 101 -24.11 -40.83 -44.94
N ASN A 102 -23.87 -40.41 -46.17
CA ASN A 102 -24.60 -40.88 -47.35
C ASN A 102 -24.39 -42.37 -47.60
N ALA A 103 -23.14 -42.86 -47.57
CA ALA A 103 -22.87 -44.29 -47.65
C ALA A 103 -23.51 -45.05 -46.48
N TYR A 104 -23.45 -44.47 -45.27
CA TYR A 104 -24.02 -45.07 -44.06
C TYR A 104 -25.54 -45.18 -44.14
N ARG A 105 -26.22 -44.14 -44.62
CA ARG A 105 -27.67 -44.10 -44.80
C ARG A 105 -28.17 -45.20 -45.73
N ASN A 106 -27.40 -45.53 -46.76
CA ASN A 106 -27.82 -46.49 -47.79
C ASN A 106 -27.43 -47.93 -47.45
N TRP A 107 -26.26 -48.13 -46.85
CA TRP A 107 -25.68 -49.47 -46.69
C TRP A 107 -25.23 -49.79 -45.25
N GLY A 108 -25.35 -48.86 -44.31
CA GLY A 108 -24.79 -49.01 -42.98
C GLY A 108 -23.26 -49.03 -42.96
N THR A 109 -22.61 -48.51 -44.02
CA THR A 109 -21.15 -48.48 -44.17
C THR A 109 -20.65 -47.03 -44.11
N PRO A 110 -19.66 -46.71 -43.26
CA PRO A 110 -18.95 -47.63 -42.38
C PRO A 110 -19.77 -47.97 -41.12
N GLU A 111 -19.48 -49.09 -40.46
CA GLU A 111 -20.14 -49.42 -39.19
C GLU A 111 -19.91 -48.31 -38.15
N SER A 112 -20.97 -47.85 -37.48
CA SER A 112 -20.86 -46.74 -36.53
C SER A 112 -21.63 -47.06 -35.25
N PRO A 113 -20.95 -47.27 -34.10
CA PRO A 113 -19.48 -47.31 -33.89
C PRO A 113 -18.78 -48.49 -34.59
N PRO A 114 -17.45 -48.45 -34.84
CA PRO A 114 -16.47 -47.55 -34.22
C PRO A 114 -16.23 -46.23 -34.95
N TYR A 115 -16.72 -46.10 -36.19
CA TYR A 115 -16.70 -44.83 -36.89
C TYR A 115 -17.67 -43.83 -36.25
N PHE A 116 -17.45 -42.54 -36.48
CA PHE A 116 -18.26 -41.49 -35.89
C PHE A 116 -19.45 -41.15 -36.79
N GLY A 117 -20.68 -41.45 -36.35
CA GLY A 117 -21.90 -41.01 -37.03
C GLY A 117 -21.99 -41.34 -38.53
N GLY A 118 -21.39 -42.45 -38.97
CA GLY A 118 -21.33 -42.84 -40.39
C GLY A 118 -20.30 -42.10 -41.26
N ARG A 119 -19.42 -41.28 -40.67
CA ARG A 119 -18.25 -40.68 -41.36
C ARG A 119 -17.14 -41.72 -41.44
N PHE A 120 -16.27 -41.68 -42.44
CA PHE A 120 -15.09 -42.56 -42.53
C PHE A 120 -13.93 -42.11 -41.64
N THR A 121 -14.21 -41.65 -40.42
CA THR A 121 -13.22 -41.26 -39.42
C THR A 121 -13.79 -41.42 -38.00
N ASN A 122 -13.00 -41.06 -36.98
CA ASN A 122 -13.37 -41.17 -35.56
C ASN A 122 -13.92 -39.88 -34.93
N GLY A 123 -14.33 -38.91 -35.75
CA GLY A 123 -14.90 -37.63 -35.33
C GLY A 123 -15.52 -36.87 -36.50
N ASN A 124 -15.66 -35.55 -36.35
CA ASN A 124 -16.10 -34.69 -37.46
C ASN A 124 -15.06 -34.67 -38.58
N ILE A 125 -15.54 -34.56 -39.82
CA ILE A 125 -14.67 -34.36 -40.99
C ILE A 125 -14.37 -32.87 -41.20
N TRP A 126 -13.46 -32.60 -42.13
CA TRP A 126 -12.96 -31.25 -42.45
C TRP A 126 -14.11 -30.29 -42.83
N LEU A 127 -15.07 -30.77 -43.62
CA LEU A 127 -16.17 -29.95 -44.14
C LEU A 127 -17.06 -29.41 -43.01
N GLU A 128 -17.29 -30.20 -41.95
CA GLU A 128 -18.08 -29.75 -40.80
C GLU A 128 -17.39 -28.60 -40.07
N GLY A 129 -16.05 -28.62 -39.99
CA GLY A 129 -15.28 -27.50 -39.44
C GLY A 129 -15.25 -26.28 -40.34
N VAL A 130 -15.29 -26.44 -41.66
CA VAL A 130 -15.36 -25.34 -42.63
C VAL A 130 -16.74 -24.69 -42.60
N HIS A 131 -17.81 -25.47 -42.64
CA HIS A 131 -19.18 -24.96 -42.58
C HIS A 131 -19.45 -24.18 -41.28
N ASP A 132 -18.98 -24.68 -40.13
CA ASP A 132 -19.09 -23.96 -38.86
C ASP A 132 -18.40 -22.59 -38.90
N TRP A 133 -17.21 -22.51 -39.51
CA TRP A 133 -16.48 -21.24 -39.70
C TRP A 133 -17.19 -20.27 -40.65
N LEU A 134 -17.83 -20.79 -41.71
CA LEU A 134 -18.65 -20.01 -42.64
C LEU A 134 -20.03 -19.64 -42.07
N GLY A 135 -20.44 -20.20 -40.92
CA GLY A 135 -21.81 -20.04 -40.40
C GLY A 135 -22.88 -20.84 -41.18
N ILE A 136 -22.46 -21.85 -41.94
CA ILE A 136 -23.30 -22.73 -42.76
C ILE A 136 -23.57 -24.03 -42.01
N ASN A 137 -24.73 -24.66 -42.25
CA ASN A 137 -25.02 -25.99 -41.70
C ASN A 137 -24.64 -27.09 -42.69
N THR A 138 -23.93 -28.11 -42.24
CA THR A 138 -23.70 -29.32 -43.05
C THR A 138 -24.96 -30.17 -43.14
N VAL A 139 -25.49 -30.35 -44.35
CA VAL A 139 -26.69 -31.13 -44.61
C VAL A 139 -26.38 -32.27 -45.59
N THR A 140 -26.33 -33.49 -45.05
CA THR A 140 -26.16 -34.73 -45.83
C THR A 140 -27.38 -34.99 -46.73
N ALA A 141 -27.18 -35.04 -48.05
CA ALA A 141 -28.28 -35.22 -49.02
C ALA A 141 -27.90 -36.07 -50.24
N GLN A 142 -28.92 -36.61 -50.92
CA GLN A 142 -28.78 -37.54 -52.05
C GLN A 142 -29.86 -37.29 -53.10
N GLY A 143 -29.58 -37.64 -54.36
CA GLY A 143 -30.60 -37.55 -55.42
C GLY A 143 -31.19 -36.15 -55.53
N SER A 144 -32.50 -36.02 -55.38
CA SER A 144 -33.18 -34.72 -55.39
C SER A 144 -33.46 -34.14 -54.00
N ASP A 145 -32.93 -34.75 -52.93
CA ASP A 145 -33.02 -34.18 -51.58
C ASP A 145 -32.21 -32.88 -51.50
N ALA A 146 -32.72 -31.87 -50.80
CA ALA A 146 -31.99 -30.64 -50.53
C ALA A 146 -30.88 -30.88 -49.51
N GLY A 147 -29.68 -30.36 -49.78
CA GLY A 147 -28.54 -30.37 -48.88
C GLY A 147 -27.23 -30.26 -49.64
N ASN A 148 -26.21 -29.78 -48.93
CA ASN A 148 -24.94 -29.30 -49.48
C ASN A 148 -23.81 -30.33 -49.39
N ASN A 149 -23.99 -31.46 -48.71
CA ASN A 149 -23.03 -32.56 -48.78
C ASN A 149 -23.59 -33.73 -49.60
N ARG A 150 -22.99 -33.92 -50.78
CA ARG A 150 -23.41 -34.87 -51.81
C ARG A 150 -22.48 -36.07 -51.91
N ALA A 151 -21.39 -36.08 -51.14
CA ALA A 151 -20.32 -37.06 -51.23
C ALA A 151 -20.76 -38.47 -50.81
N TYR A 152 -20.10 -39.49 -51.36
CA TYR A 152 -20.35 -40.90 -51.04
C TYR A 152 -19.05 -41.67 -50.86
N GLY A 153 -18.95 -42.40 -49.75
CA GLY A 153 -17.86 -43.35 -49.53
C GLY A 153 -17.63 -44.29 -50.71
N GLY A 154 -16.40 -44.27 -51.25
CA GLY A 154 -15.99 -45.11 -52.38
C GLY A 154 -16.24 -44.54 -53.77
N ALA A 155 -16.80 -43.33 -53.89
CA ALA A 155 -16.98 -42.65 -55.17
C ALA A 155 -15.65 -42.42 -55.91
N THR A 156 -15.67 -42.57 -57.23
CA THR A 156 -14.56 -42.24 -58.13
C THR A 156 -14.82 -40.93 -58.88
N THR A 157 -13.84 -40.43 -59.63
CA THR A 157 -14.00 -39.22 -60.47
C THR A 157 -15.02 -39.39 -61.60
N ALA A 158 -15.32 -40.62 -62.02
CA ALA A 158 -16.15 -40.91 -63.18
C ALA A 158 -17.61 -40.43 -63.03
N ASN A 159 -18.39 -40.51 -64.12
CA ASN A 159 -19.85 -40.45 -64.02
C ASN A 159 -20.44 -41.84 -63.68
N GLY A 160 -21.74 -41.91 -63.44
CA GLY A 160 -22.50 -43.14 -63.20
C GLY A 160 -22.22 -43.74 -61.82
N TYR A 161 -22.20 -45.06 -61.77
CA TYR A 161 -22.08 -45.81 -60.52
C TYR A 161 -20.80 -46.64 -60.48
N TYR A 162 -20.05 -46.55 -59.37
CA TYR A 162 -19.03 -47.53 -59.03
C TYR A 162 -19.69 -48.75 -58.37
N LEU A 163 -19.26 -49.95 -58.81
CA LEU A 163 -19.83 -51.24 -58.39
C LEU A 163 -21.37 -51.30 -58.45
N TRP A 164 -21.98 -50.61 -59.41
CA TRP A 164 -23.43 -50.54 -59.66
C TRP A 164 -24.27 -49.82 -58.60
N VAL A 165 -23.69 -49.42 -57.46
CA VAL A 165 -24.47 -48.90 -56.32
C VAL A 165 -23.94 -47.58 -55.76
N ILE A 166 -22.64 -47.29 -55.85
CA ILE A 166 -22.04 -46.07 -55.30
C ILE A 166 -22.11 -44.97 -56.37
N PRO A 167 -22.83 -43.85 -56.15
CA PRO A 167 -22.82 -42.72 -57.08
C PRO A 167 -21.42 -42.11 -57.14
N ASN A 168 -20.79 -42.16 -58.31
CA ASN A 168 -19.55 -41.43 -58.55
C ASN A 168 -19.83 -39.93 -58.62
N VAL A 169 -18.76 -39.11 -58.56
CA VAL A 169 -18.89 -37.64 -58.51
C VAL A 169 -19.78 -37.11 -59.64
N GLY A 170 -19.62 -37.58 -60.88
CA GLY A 170 -20.47 -37.14 -61.97
C GLY A 170 -21.95 -37.43 -61.77
N LYS A 171 -22.28 -38.56 -61.14
CA LYS A 171 -23.68 -38.89 -60.84
C LYS A 171 -24.23 -38.03 -59.70
N GLN A 172 -23.39 -37.68 -58.73
CA GLN A 172 -23.77 -36.77 -57.65
C GLN A 172 -24.07 -35.38 -58.21
N VAL A 173 -23.24 -34.89 -59.15
CA VAL A 173 -23.43 -33.62 -59.87
C VAL A 173 -24.70 -33.67 -60.72
N ASP A 174 -24.88 -34.70 -61.57
CA ASP A 174 -26.07 -34.89 -62.40
C ASP A 174 -27.37 -34.88 -61.58
N ASP A 175 -27.38 -35.53 -60.42
CA ASP A 175 -28.55 -35.57 -59.53
C ASP A 175 -28.87 -34.20 -58.93
N TYR A 176 -27.83 -33.46 -58.56
CA TYR A 176 -27.97 -32.15 -57.95
C TYR A 176 -28.45 -31.12 -58.98
N THR A 177 -27.73 -30.96 -60.09
CA THR A 177 -28.09 -29.97 -61.12
C THR A 177 -29.34 -30.34 -61.90
N GLY A 178 -29.75 -31.62 -61.89
CA GLY A 178 -31.07 -32.03 -62.35
C GLY A 178 -32.24 -31.54 -61.48
N SER A 179 -31.96 -31.03 -60.27
CA SER A 179 -32.96 -30.66 -59.27
C SER A 179 -32.82 -29.21 -58.75
N PHE A 180 -31.62 -28.63 -58.80
CA PHE A 180 -31.27 -27.34 -58.20
C PHE A 180 -30.40 -26.53 -59.16
N ASP A 181 -30.65 -25.22 -59.22
CA ASP A 181 -29.76 -24.25 -59.86
C ASP A 181 -28.73 -23.74 -58.82
N ILE A 182 -27.55 -23.30 -59.25
CA ILE A 182 -26.50 -22.78 -58.34
C ILE A 182 -26.55 -21.25 -58.33
N GLY A 183 -26.66 -20.67 -57.13
CA GLY A 183 -26.66 -19.23 -56.91
C GLY A 183 -25.27 -18.60 -56.98
N SER A 184 -25.19 -17.30 -57.32
CA SER A 184 -23.91 -16.56 -57.38
C SER A 184 -23.20 -16.41 -56.02
N GLY A 185 -23.92 -16.57 -54.92
CA GLY A 185 -23.37 -16.60 -53.55
C GLY A 185 -22.96 -18.00 -53.07
N GLU A 186 -23.31 -19.05 -53.82
CA GLU A 186 -22.99 -20.44 -53.48
C GLU A 186 -21.64 -20.84 -54.11
N VAL A 187 -20.91 -21.73 -53.41
CA VAL A 187 -19.62 -22.26 -53.85
C VAL A 187 -19.73 -23.76 -54.01
N VAL A 188 -19.15 -24.31 -55.08
CA VAL A 188 -19.17 -25.77 -55.32
C VAL A 188 -17.77 -26.36 -55.22
N GLY A 189 -17.64 -27.54 -54.60
CA GLY A 189 -16.37 -28.24 -54.45
C GLY A 189 -16.39 -29.66 -55.01
N LEU A 190 -15.29 -30.05 -55.67
CA LEU A 190 -15.10 -31.38 -56.25
C LEU A 190 -13.85 -32.04 -55.65
N TRP A 191 -14.04 -33.08 -54.83
CA TRP A 191 -12.93 -33.85 -54.27
C TRP A 191 -13.07 -35.37 -54.47
N ALA A 192 -12.33 -35.91 -55.43
CA ALA A 192 -12.22 -37.34 -55.70
C ALA A 192 -10.91 -37.68 -56.43
N GLY A 193 -10.68 -38.97 -56.66
CA GLY A 193 -9.50 -39.49 -57.36
C GLY A 193 -8.71 -40.49 -56.53
N GLY A 194 -8.79 -40.41 -55.20
CA GLY A 194 -8.17 -41.38 -54.30
C GLY A 194 -8.64 -42.82 -54.58
N ASN A 195 -9.95 -43.01 -54.77
CA ASN A 195 -10.51 -44.31 -55.13
C ASN A 195 -10.08 -44.78 -56.51
N ASP A 196 -9.98 -43.91 -57.52
CA ASP A 196 -9.52 -44.25 -58.86
C ASP A 196 -8.09 -44.85 -58.80
N VAL A 197 -7.16 -44.16 -58.14
CA VAL A 197 -5.77 -44.62 -57.96
C VAL A 197 -5.69 -45.89 -57.10
N ARG A 198 -6.50 -45.98 -56.04
CA ARG A 198 -6.59 -47.18 -55.19
C ARG A 198 -7.10 -48.38 -55.99
N ASN A 199 -8.04 -48.17 -56.91
CA ASN A 199 -8.64 -49.19 -57.78
C ASN A 199 -7.79 -49.49 -59.03
N GLY A 200 -6.60 -48.89 -59.17
CA GLY A 200 -5.62 -49.25 -60.20
C GLY A 200 -5.62 -48.37 -61.44
N ALA A 201 -6.17 -47.15 -61.38
CA ALA A 201 -5.97 -46.16 -62.44
C ALA A 201 -4.47 -45.84 -62.60
N ASP A 202 -3.99 -45.86 -63.84
CA ASP A 202 -2.60 -45.62 -64.24
C ASP A 202 -2.42 -44.33 -65.07
N ASN A 203 -3.52 -43.66 -65.41
CA ASN A 203 -3.53 -42.43 -66.21
C ASN A 203 -4.26 -41.30 -65.49
N ALA A 204 -3.48 -40.37 -64.93
CA ALA A 204 -4.01 -39.18 -64.25
C ALA A 204 -4.88 -38.28 -65.17
N GLN A 205 -4.62 -38.28 -66.48
CA GLN A 205 -5.34 -37.42 -67.41
C GLN A 205 -6.82 -37.82 -67.52
N ASP A 206 -7.15 -39.11 -67.39
CA ASP A 206 -8.55 -39.57 -67.46
C ASP A 206 -9.34 -39.08 -66.23
N LEU A 207 -8.71 -39.06 -65.07
CA LEU A 207 -9.31 -38.57 -63.82
C LEU A 207 -9.59 -37.06 -63.90
N VAL A 208 -8.59 -36.26 -64.32
CA VAL A 208 -8.77 -34.80 -64.43
C VAL A 208 -9.74 -34.42 -65.56
N ASN A 209 -9.83 -35.20 -66.64
CA ASN A 209 -10.84 -35.01 -67.67
C ASN A 209 -12.26 -35.17 -67.12
N ASN A 210 -12.49 -36.15 -66.25
CA ASN A 210 -13.78 -36.32 -65.58
C ASN A 210 -14.09 -35.13 -64.66
N ILE A 211 -13.11 -34.68 -63.86
CA ILE A 211 -13.29 -33.50 -62.99
C ILE A 211 -13.60 -32.25 -63.81
N ASN A 212 -12.92 -32.05 -64.95
CA ASN A 212 -13.20 -30.96 -65.87
C ASN A 212 -14.64 -31.03 -66.41
N GLU A 213 -15.11 -32.22 -66.83
CA GLU A 213 -16.49 -32.39 -67.30
C GLU A 213 -17.52 -31.96 -66.25
N HIS A 214 -17.34 -32.38 -65.00
CA HIS A 214 -18.25 -32.02 -63.91
C HIS A 214 -18.17 -30.54 -63.53
N ALA A 215 -16.96 -29.96 -63.52
CA ALA A 215 -16.77 -28.53 -63.25
C ALA A 215 -17.40 -27.65 -64.33
N GLU A 216 -17.23 -28.00 -65.61
CA GLU A 216 -17.88 -27.34 -66.75
C GLU A 216 -19.41 -27.38 -66.62
N GLN A 217 -19.97 -28.52 -66.20
CA GLN A 217 -21.41 -28.65 -65.94
C GLN A 217 -21.87 -27.72 -64.82
N LEU A 218 -21.21 -27.75 -63.66
CA LEU A 218 -21.54 -26.87 -62.53
C LEU A 218 -21.46 -25.38 -62.89
N ILE A 219 -20.44 -24.97 -63.65
CA ILE A 219 -20.31 -23.59 -64.16
C ILE A 219 -21.46 -23.27 -65.11
N SER A 220 -21.84 -24.20 -66.00
CA SER A 220 -22.98 -24.00 -66.91
C SER A 220 -24.32 -23.89 -66.19
N ASP A 221 -24.42 -24.48 -65.00
CA ASP A 221 -25.59 -24.47 -64.11
C ASP A 221 -25.55 -23.32 -63.08
N GLY A 222 -24.59 -22.40 -63.19
CA GLY A 222 -24.56 -21.13 -62.46
C GLY A 222 -23.42 -20.94 -61.47
N ALA A 223 -22.54 -21.93 -61.28
CA ALA A 223 -21.42 -21.79 -60.35
C ALA A 223 -20.43 -20.70 -60.80
N GLU A 224 -20.30 -19.65 -59.99
CA GLU A 224 -19.31 -18.58 -60.18
C GLU A 224 -18.01 -18.83 -59.40
N ARG A 225 -18.04 -19.77 -58.43
CA ARG A 225 -16.88 -20.18 -57.63
C ARG A 225 -16.79 -21.69 -57.52
N VAL A 226 -15.63 -22.24 -57.87
CA VAL A 226 -15.36 -23.68 -57.85
C VAL A 226 -14.13 -23.97 -57.00
N ILE A 227 -14.20 -25.00 -56.17
CA ILE A 227 -13.06 -25.48 -55.38
C ILE A 227 -12.67 -26.87 -55.86
N LEU A 228 -11.41 -27.01 -56.26
CA LEU A 228 -10.81 -28.29 -56.60
C LEU A 228 -9.83 -28.72 -55.51
N PHE A 229 -9.56 -30.02 -55.42
CA PHE A 229 -8.72 -30.57 -54.36
C PHE A 229 -7.65 -31.46 -54.96
N GLU A 230 -6.46 -31.38 -54.38
CA GLU A 230 -5.42 -32.38 -54.61
C GLU A 230 -5.79 -33.73 -53.97
N ILE A 231 -5.21 -34.80 -54.52
CA ILE A 231 -5.23 -36.12 -53.91
C ILE A 231 -4.09 -36.19 -52.87
N PRO A 232 -4.36 -36.62 -51.63
CA PRO A 232 -3.30 -36.87 -50.63
C PRO A 232 -2.34 -37.98 -51.10
N PRO A 233 -1.15 -38.15 -50.49
CA PRO A 233 -0.20 -39.20 -50.89
C PRO A 233 -0.73 -40.61 -50.57
N ILE A 234 -1.55 -41.15 -51.49
CA ILE A 234 -2.21 -42.44 -51.38
C ILE A 234 -1.20 -43.59 -51.22
N ASP A 235 0.02 -43.45 -51.74
CA ASP A 235 1.10 -44.43 -51.60
C ASP A 235 1.53 -44.69 -50.14
N ARG A 236 1.17 -43.80 -49.21
CA ARG A 236 1.56 -43.87 -47.79
C ARG A 236 0.45 -44.32 -46.85
N ILE A 237 -0.75 -44.63 -47.36
CA ILE A 237 -1.82 -45.16 -46.51
C ILE A 237 -1.47 -46.58 -46.02
N PRO A 238 -1.96 -47.01 -44.84
CA PRO A 238 -1.59 -48.31 -44.28
C PRO A 238 -1.95 -49.51 -45.18
N GLU A 239 -2.99 -49.41 -46.02
CA GLU A 239 -3.37 -50.46 -47.01
C GLU A 239 -2.21 -50.85 -47.93
N PHE A 240 -1.34 -49.90 -48.29
CA PHE A 240 -0.19 -50.14 -49.17
C PHE A 240 1.14 -50.22 -48.44
N ARG A 241 1.15 -50.20 -47.10
CA ARG A 241 2.38 -50.21 -46.28
C ARG A 241 3.34 -51.32 -46.68
N ASP A 242 2.82 -52.51 -46.95
CA ASP A 242 3.61 -53.71 -47.22
C ASP A 242 3.80 -53.99 -48.73
N ASN A 243 3.32 -53.08 -49.60
CA ASN A 243 3.58 -53.15 -51.05
C ASN A 243 5.04 -52.82 -51.38
N SER A 244 5.47 -53.22 -52.59
CA SER A 244 6.81 -52.91 -53.09
C SER A 244 7.02 -51.41 -53.30
N ASP A 245 8.26 -50.95 -53.20
CA ASP A 245 8.62 -49.55 -53.46
C ASP A 245 8.26 -49.13 -54.90
N GLU A 246 8.31 -50.07 -55.85
CA GLU A 246 7.91 -49.83 -57.25
C GLU A 246 6.40 -49.58 -57.36
N ASP A 247 5.57 -50.38 -56.69
CA ASP A 247 4.11 -50.18 -56.68
C ASP A 247 3.71 -48.86 -56.01
N LYS A 248 4.38 -48.51 -54.91
CA LYS A 248 4.17 -47.22 -54.22
C LYS A 248 4.58 -46.05 -55.10
N ALA A 249 5.75 -46.13 -55.75
CA ALA A 249 6.23 -45.10 -56.65
C ALA A 249 5.31 -44.90 -57.86
N ALA A 250 4.75 -45.99 -58.41
CA ALA A 250 3.78 -45.90 -59.50
C ALA A 250 2.52 -45.13 -59.08
N LYS A 251 1.97 -45.42 -57.89
CA LYS A 251 0.82 -44.67 -57.33
C LYS A 251 1.16 -43.21 -57.07
N ALA A 252 2.31 -42.94 -56.46
CA ALA A 252 2.79 -41.58 -56.20
C ALA A 252 2.92 -40.77 -57.50
N SER A 253 3.37 -41.40 -58.60
CA SER A 253 3.45 -40.75 -59.91
C SER A 253 2.08 -40.32 -60.42
N VAL A 254 1.07 -41.20 -60.37
CA VAL A 254 -0.29 -40.86 -60.81
C VAL A 254 -0.89 -39.73 -59.98
N VAL A 255 -0.68 -39.76 -58.65
CA VAL A 255 -1.14 -38.68 -57.75
C VAL A 255 -0.45 -37.34 -58.08
N SER A 256 0.88 -37.36 -58.28
CA SER A 256 1.66 -36.17 -58.64
C SER A 256 1.19 -35.57 -59.97
N ASP A 257 0.96 -36.42 -60.98
CA ASP A 257 0.49 -35.99 -62.30
C ASP A 257 -0.94 -35.42 -62.22
N PHE A 258 -1.82 -36.04 -61.43
CA PHE A 258 -3.18 -35.54 -61.20
C PHE A 258 -3.17 -34.18 -60.51
N ASN A 259 -2.43 -34.03 -59.41
CA ASN A 259 -2.37 -32.77 -58.65
C ASN A 259 -1.85 -31.62 -59.52
N SER A 260 -0.79 -31.88 -60.30
CA SER A 260 -0.27 -30.90 -61.28
C SER A 260 -1.31 -30.53 -62.35
N ALA A 261 -2.06 -31.52 -62.83
CA ALA A 261 -3.11 -31.31 -63.84
C ALA A 261 -4.33 -30.56 -63.27
N VAL A 262 -4.71 -30.78 -62.01
CA VAL A 262 -5.80 -30.06 -61.33
C VAL A 262 -5.47 -28.58 -61.14
N VAL A 263 -4.22 -28.24 -60.79
CA VAL A 263 -3.78 -26.84 -60.73
C VAL A 263 -3.87 -26.18 -62.12
N THR A 264 -3.45 -26.90 -63.16
CA THR A 264 -3.56 -26.41 -64.55
C THR A 264 -5.03 -26.24 -64.96
N LEU A 265 -5.89 -27.19 -64.59
CA LEU A 265 -7.33 -27.15 -64.84
C LEU A 265 -7.97 -25.93 -64.19
N ALA A 266 -7.66 -25.63 -62.92
CA ALA A 266 -8.20 -24.48 -62.22
C ALA A 266 -7.92 -23.16 -62.96
N THR A 267 -6.66 -22.95 -63.36
CA THR A 267 -6.29 -21.75 -64.14
C THR A 267 -6.99 -21.68 -65.50
N THR A 268 -7.25 -22.85 -66.11
CA THR A 268 -7.95 -22.94 -67.40
C THR A 268 -9.42 -22.56 -67.26
N LEU A 269 -10.12 -23.14 -66.29
CA LEU A 269 -11.54 -22.86 -66.02
C LEU A 269 -11.76 -21.39 -65.65
N ALA A 270 -10.93 -20.85 -64.76
CA ALA A 270 -11.00 -19.45 -64.35
C ALA A 270 -10.86 -18.51 -65.56
N ALA A 271 -9.86 -18.75 -66.42
CA ALA A 271 -9.61 -17.92 -67.60
C ALA A 271 -10.69 -18.09 -68.69
N GLN A 272 -11.22 -19.31 -68.87
CA GLN A 272 -12.20 -19.62 -69.91
C GLN A 272 -13.59 -19.06 -69.59
N HIS A 273 -13.99 -19.13 -68.32
CA HIS A 273 -15.37 -18.81 -67.90
C HIS A 273 -15.49 -17.54 -67.05
N SER A 274 -14.37 -16.91 -66.69
CA SER A 274 -14.34 -15.75 -65.79
C SER A 274 -14.97 -16.04 -64.42
N VAL A 275 -14.74 -17.26 -63.91
CA VAL A 275 -15.15 -17.74 -62.59
C VAL A 275 -13.94 -17.78 -61.65
N ASP A 276 -14.19 -17.79 -60.35
CA ASP A 276 -13.14 -18.04 -59.36
C ASP A 276 -12.91 -19.54 -59.20
N VAL A 277 -11.66 -19.98 -59.22
CA VAL A 277 -11.31 -21.39 -59.01
C VAL A 277 -10.14 -21.52 -58.05
N SER A 278 -10.41 -22.04 -56.86
CA SER A 278 -9.38 -22.32 -55.85
C SER A 278 -8.97 -23.79 -55.88
N VAL A 279 -7.71 -24.07 -55.54
CA VAL A 279 -7.19 -25.44 -55.37
C VAL A 279 -6.71 -25.62 -53.95
N ILE A 280 -7.27 -26.60 -53.24
CA ILE A 280 -6.86 -26.93 -51.88
C ILE A 280 -5.64 -27.87 -51.94
N PRO A 281 -4.47 -27.47 -51.38
CA PRO A 281 -3.22 -28.21 -51.48
C PRO A 281 -3.15 -29.35 -50.44
N VAL A 282 -4.06 -30.31 -50.56
CA VAL A 282 -4.19 -31.44 -49.63
C VAL A 282 -2.90 -32.27 -49.54
N TRP A 283 -2.16 -32.41 -50.64
CA TRP A 283 -0.92 -33.18 -50.63
C TRP A 283 0.12 -32.54 -49.72
N GLY A 284 0.30 -31.22 -49.85
CA GLY A 284 1.23 -30.45 -49.01
C GLY A 284 0.87 -30.50 -47.53
N ALA A 285 -0.41 -30.33 -47.21
CA ALA A 285 -0.93 -30.43 -45.84
C ALA A 285 -0.60 -31.79 -45.20
N PHE A 286 -0.80 -32.88 -45.95
CA PHE A 286 -0.50 -34.22 -45.46
C PHE A 286 1.01 -34.44 -45.30
N GLU A 287 1.83 -34.03 -46.27
CA GLU A 287 3.30 -34.14 -46.17
C GLU A 287 3.81 -33.44 -44.92
N GLU A 288 3.30 -32.25 -44.64
CA GLU A 288 3.73 -31.47 -43.49
C GLU A 288 3.45 -32.22 -42.18
N ALA A 289 2.25 -32.77 -42.01
CA ALA A 289 1.90 -33.58 -40.85
C ALA A 289 2.69 -34.89 -40.76
N TYR A 290 2.89 -35.57 -41.90
CA TYR A 290 3.58 -36.85 -41.97
C TYR A 290 5.07 -36.74 -41.59
N TRP A 291 5.74 -35.68 -42.03
CA TRP A 291 7.16 -35.46 -41.76
C TRP A 291 7.43 -34.71 -40.46
N ASN A 292 6.43 -34.02 -39.90
CA ASN A 292 6.54 -33.26 -38.65
C ASN A 292 5.53 -33.69 -37.59
N PRO A 293 5.33 -35.00 -37.35
CA PRO A 293 4.15 -35.50 -36.65
C PRO A 293 3.98 -34.95 -35.24
N SER A 294 5.09 -34.78 -34.50
CA SER A 294 5.04 -34.24 -33.14
C SER A 294 4.51 -32.82 -33.07
N ALA A 295 4.72 -31.99 -34.11
CA ALA A 295 4.20 -30.61 -34.15
C ALA A 295 2.67 -30.55 -34.29
N PHE A 296 2.07 -31.66 -34.74
CA PHE A 296 0.63 -31.83 -34.90
C PHE A 296 0.03 -32.79 -33.86
N GLY A 297 0.83 -33.25 -32.89
CA GLY A 297 0.39 -34.18 -31.85
C GLY A 297 0.32 -35.65 -32.26
N PHE A 298 0.92 -36.03 -33.40
CA PHE A 298 1.01 -37.41 -33.86
C PHE A 298 2.31 -38.08 -33.40
N ASP A 299 2.22 -39.37 -33.12
CA ASP A 299 3.38 -40.22 -32.89
C ASP A 299 3.33 -41.54 -33.70
N ASN A 300 2.23 -41.79 -34.43
CA ASN A 300 2.12 -42.88 -35.38
C ASN A 300 1.61 -42.40 -36.74
N VAL A 301 2.48 -42.46 -37.74
CA VAL A 301 2.21 -41.97 -39.10
C VAL A 301 2.04 -43.08 -40.13
N THR A 302 2.28 -44.35 -39.77
CA THR A 302 2.35 -45.46 -40.76
C THR A 302 1.32 -46.56 -40.52
N HIS A 303 0.70 -46.62 -39.35
CA HIS A 303 -0.29 -47.62 -38.98
C HIS A 303 -1.64 -46.98 -38.75
N SER A 304 -2.69 -47.79 -38.78
CA SER A 304 -4.05 -47.39 -38.43
C SER A 304 -4.31 -47.51 -36.94
N ALA A 305 -5.13 -46.61 -36.39
CA ALA A 305 -5.59 -46.70 -35.01
C ALA A 305 -6.51 -47.90 -34.78
N CYS A 306 -7.36 -48.24 -35.76
CA CYS A 306 -8.12 -49.48 -35.81
C CYS A 306 -7.37 -50.54 -36.63
N GLN A 307 -7.16 -51.71 -36.06
CA GLN A 307 -6.55 -52.86 -36.71
C GLN A 307 -7.64 -53.79 -37.23
N HIS A 308 -7.75 -53.92 -38.55
CA HIS A 308 -8.79 -54.73 -39.19
C HIS A 308 -8.27 -55.42 -40.45
N ASP A 309 -8.90 -56.53 -40.82
CA ASP A 309 -8.63 -57.29 -42.06
C ASP A 309 -9.67 -57.01 -43.17
N GLY A 310 -10.70 -56.22 -42.86
CA GLY A 310 -11.86 -55.95 -43.72
C GLY A 310 -11.70 -54.75 -44.66
N ILE A 311 -12.81 -54.32 -45.25
CA ILE A 311 -12.85 -53.08 -46.07
C ILE A 311 -12.84 -51.86 -45.15
N THR A 312 -13.52 -51.94 -44.01
CA THR A 312 -13.64 -50.93 -42.95
C THR A 312 -13.43 -51.60 -41.60
N CYS A 313 -13.20 -50.79 -40.56
CA CYS A 313 -13.16 -51.22 -39.17
C CYS A 313 -14.56 -51.62 -38.66
N ASP A 314 -14.67 -52.77 -37.99
CA ASP A 314 -15.91 -53.27 -37.39
C ASP A 314 -15.90 -53.09 -35.86
N SER A 315 -17.05 -53.22 -35.19
CA SER A 315 -17.16 -52.97 -33.75
C SER A 315 -16.31 -53.90 -32.85
N ASP A 316 -15.95 -55.07 -33.38
CA ASP A 316 -15.16 -56.08 -32.68
C ASP A 316 -13.64 -55.93 -32.93
N ASP A 317 -13.23 -55.03 -33.82
CA ASP A 317 -11.82 -54.82 -34.15
C ASP A 317 -11.06 -54.09 -33.03
N PRO A 318 -9.78 -54.43 -32.78
CA PRO A 318 -8.94 -53.71 -31.84
C PRO A 318 -8.70 -52.26 -32.26
N ILE A 319 -8.99 -51.32 -31.36
CA ILE A 319 -8.76 -49.88 -31.56
C ILE A 319 -7.81 -49.37 -30.47
N ASP A 320 -6.82 -48.57 -30.85
CA ASP A 320 -5.95 -47.89 -29.90
C ASP A 320 -6.78 -47.01 -28.94
N PRO A 321 -6.50 -47.01 -27.62
CA PRO A 321 -7.27 -46.21 -26.66
C PRO A 321 -7.17 -44.69 -26.88
N VAL A 322 -6.19 -44.21 -27.66
CA VAL A 322 -6.03 -42.80 -28.02
C VAL A 322 -5.89 -42.66 -29.54
N PRO A 323 -6.94 -42.86 -30.35
CA PRO A 323 -6.83 -42.89 -31.82
C PRO A 323 -6.25 -41.60 -32.42
N ASN A 324 -6.47 -40.46 -31.77
CA ASN A 324 -6.04 -39.15 -32.26
C ASN A 324 -4.52 -38.93 -32.32
N ARG A 325 -3.70 -39.83 -31.74
CA ARG A 325 -2.22 -39.82 -31.91
C ARG A 325 -1.77 -40.41 -33.26
N PHE A 326 -2.69 -41.01 -34.01
CA PHE A 326 -2.45 -41.59 -35.33
C PHE A 326 -2.88 -40.61 -36.43
N ILE A 327 -2.17 -40.62 -37.56
CA ILE A 327 -2.65 -39.96 -38.78
C ILE A 327 -3.84 -40.70 -39.37
N PHE A 328 -3.84 -42.04 -39.31
CA PHE A 328 -4.85 -42.89 -39.95
C PHE A 328 -5.78 -43.55 -38.93
N PHE A 329 -7.09 -43.42 -39.13
CA PHE A 329 -8.07 -44.11 -38.30
C PHE A 329 -8.17 -45.58 -38.69
N ASP A 330 -8.32 -45.87 -39.98
CA ASP A 330 -8.33 -47.21 -40.56
C ASP A 330 -7.17 -47.34 -41.58
N ASN A 331 -7.17 -48.37 -42.43
CA ASN A 331 -6.09 -48.58 -43.39
C ASN A 331 -6.06 -47.60 -44.58
N LYS A 332 -7.01 -46.65 -44.66
CA LYS A 332 -7.18 -45.70 -45.76
C LYS A 332 -7.38 -44.27 -45.25
N HIS A 333 -8.27 -44.10 -44.28
CA HIS A 333 -8.85 -42.83 -43.94
C HIS A 333 -8.14 -42.15 -42.77
N PRO A 334 -8.01 -40.82 -42.80
CA PRO A 334 -7.39 -40.06 -41.74
C PRO A 334 -8.24 -40.03 -40.46
N THR A 335 -7.58 -39.76 -39.33
CA THR A 335 -8.25 -39.46 -38.05
C THR A 335 -8.84 -38.04 -38.06
N ALA A 336 -9.74 -37.76 -37.11
CA ALA A 336 -10.36 -36.45 -36.97
C ALA A 336 -9.34 -35.27 -36.82
N PRO A 337 -8.19 -35.40 -36.14
CA PRO A 337 -7.16 -34.36 -36.15
C PRO A 337 -6.62 -33.98 -37.54
N ILE A 338 -6.45 -34.93 -38.46
CA ILE A 338 -6.05 -34.62 -39.84
C ILE A 338 -7.18 -33.92 -40.59
N HIS A 339 -8.44 -34.31 -40.35
CA HIS A 339 -9.58 -33.55 -40.88
C HIS A 339 -9.64 -32.11 -40.34
N ARG A 340 -9.29 -31.89 -39.07
CA ARG A 340 -9.13 -30.55 -38.51
C ARG A 340 -8.02 -29.77 -39.20
N LEU A 341 -6.85 -30.40 -39.43
CA LEU A 341 -5.76 -29.80 -40.20
C LEU A 341 -6.23 -29.37 -41.60
N LEU A 342 -6.93 -30.24 -42.32
CA LEU A 342 -7.47 -29.92 -43.64
C LEU A 342 -8.48 -28.77 -43.59
N SER A 343 -9.28 -28.67 -42.53
CA SER A 343 -10.16 -27.51 -42.32
C SER A 343 -9.36 -26.21 -42.15
N LEU A 344 -8.21 -26.23 -41.47
CA LEU A 344 -7.36 -25.04 -41.30
C LEU A 344 -6.71 -24.64 -42.62
N ILE A 345 -6.17 -25.61 -43.37
CA ILE A 345 -5.56 -25.37 -44.69
C ILE A 345 -6.60 -24.83 -45.67
N PHE A 346 -7.83 -25.36 -45.65
CA PHE A 346 -8.91 -24.83 -46.47
C PHE A 346 -9.15 -23.34 -46.19
N ARG A 347 -9.22 -22.97 -44.91
CA ARG A 347 -9.44 -21.58 -44.47
C ARG A 347 -8.33 -20.64 -44.94
N GLU A 348 -7.08 -21.06 -44.88
CA GLU A 348 -5.95 -20.24 -45.34
C GLU A 348 -5.93 -20.03 -46.87
N VAL A 349 -6.52 -20.96 -47.63
CA VAL A 349 -6.60 -20.83 -49.10
C VAL A 349 -7.72 -19.91 -49.54
N VAL A 350 -8.90 -20.00 -48.89
CA VAL A 350 -10.12 -19.29 -49.36
C VAL A 350 -10.52 -18.11 -48.50
N GLY A 351 -9.98 -18.02 -47.29
CA GLY A 351 -10.29 -16.96 -46.34
C GLY A 351 -9.64 -15.64 -46.70
N VAL A 352 -10.16 -14.58 -46.10
CA VAL A 352 -9.53 -13.26 -46.15
C VAL A 352 -8.50 -13.20 -45.02
N SER A 353 -7.29 -12.73 -45.34
CA SER A 353 -6.18 -12.64 -44.38
C SER A 353 -6.50 -11.64 -43.27
N ASP A 354 -6.15 -12.02 -42.04
CA ASP A 354 -6.30 -11.28 -40.78
C ASP A 354 -5.01 -11.59 -39.99
N TYR A 355 -3.95 -10.88 -40.35
CA TYR A 355 -2.56 -11.17 -39.98
C TYR A 355 -2.34 -11.03 -38.48
N ASP A 356 -2.89 -9.96 -37.91
CA ASP A 356 -2.73 -9.60 -36.52
C ASP A 356 -3.76 -10.30 -35.62
N GLY A 357 -4.87 -10.74 -36.21
CA GLY A 357 -5.89 -11.56 -35.59
C GLY A 357 -6.92 -10.77 -34.79
N ASP A 358 -7.07 -9.48 -35.06
CA ASP A 358 -7.98 -8.57 -34.38
C ASP A 358 -9.44 -8.69 -34.87
N GLY A 359 -9.65 -9.34 -36.02
CA GLY A 359 -10.95 -9.56 -36.64
C GLY A 359 -11.29 -8.59 -37.78
N MET A 360 -10.35 -7.74 -38.19
CA MET A 360 -10.39 -6.94 -39.41
C MET A 360 -9.54 -7.58 -40.51
N ALA A 361 -9.97 -7.41 -41.77
CA ALA A 361 -9.21 -7.93 -42.89
C ALA A 361 -8.00 -7.04 -43.18
N ASP A 362 -6.85 -7.62 -43.53
CA ASP A 362 -5.60 -6.89 -43.83
C ASP A 362 -5.78 -5.77 -44.88
N THR A 363 -6.76 -5.90 -45.77
CA THR A 363 -7.04 -4.89 -46.81
C THR A 363 -7.85 -3.70 -46.32
N GLU A 364 -8.46 -3.82 -45.14
CA GLU A 364 -9.31 -2.83 -44.47
C GLU A 364 -8.68 -2.32 -43.16
N ASP A 365 -7.60 -2.96 -42.71
CA ASP A 365 -6.87 -2.68 -41.48
C ASP A 365 -5.67 -1.74 -41.73
N ASP A 366 -5.70 -0.56 -41.09
CA ASP A 366 -4.62 0.43 -41.12
C ASP A 366 -3.55 0.17 -40.03
N CYS A 367 -3.83 -0.73 -39.08
CA CYS A 367 -3.02 -1.04 -37.90
C CYS A 367 -2.70 -2.55 -37.81
N ASP A 368 -1.74 -2.99 -38.63
CA ASP A 368 -1.35 -4.41 -38.86
C ASP A 368 -0.67 -5.15 -37.69
N ASP A 369 -0.71 -4.58 -36.49
CA ASP A 369 -0.13 -5.10 -35.25
C ASP A 369 -1.05 -4.92 -34.04
N THR A 370 -2.36 -4.93 -34.25
CA THR A 370 -3.33 -4.83 -33.16
C THR A 370 -3.45 -6.15 -32.41
N MET A 371 -3.58 -6.06 -31.08
CA MET A 371 -3.61 -7.24 -30.23
C MET A 371 -4.89 -8.06 -30.48
N PRO A 372 -4.78 -9.38 -30.76
CA PRO A 372 -5.95 -10.20 -31.00
C PRO A 372 -6.98 -10.16 -29.85
N GLY A 373 -8.23 -9.82 -30.18
CA GLY A 373 -9.34 -9.74 -29.21
C GLY A 373 -9.42 -8.44 -28.42
N GLY A 374 -8.58 -7.44 -28.73
CA GLY A 374 -8.76 -6.06 -28.29
C GLY A 374 -9.99 -5.41 -28.92
N GLU A 375 -10.42 -4.28 -28.36
CA GLU A 375 -11.38 -3.41 -29.05
C GLU A 375 -10.62 -2.64 -30.14
N ILE A 376 -11.21 -2.56 -31.32
CA ILE A 376 -10.66 -1.85 -32.49
C ILE A 376 -11.69 -0.85 -33.01
N ASP A 377 -11.22 0.24 -33.60
CA ASP A 377 -12.07 1.21 -34.27
C ASP A 377 -12.40 0.78 -35.72
N SER A 378 -12.97 1.69 -36.50
CA SER A 378 -13.34 1.39 -37.90
C SER A 378 -12.16 1.27 -38.87
N MET A 379 -10.93 1.51 -38.41
CA MET A 379 -9.68 1.41 -39.17
C MET A 379 -8.79 0.27 -38.67
N GLY A 380 -9.27 -0.56 -37.73
CA GLY A 380 -8.49 -1.67 -37.16
C GLY A 380 -7.58 -1.24 -36.00
N CYS A 381 -7.56 0.04 -35.67
CA CYS A 381 -6.64 0.55 -34.66
C CYS A 381 -7.22 0.43 -33.24
N PRO A 382 -6.39 0.14 -32.23
CA PRO A 382 -6.83 0.17 -30.84
C PRO A 382 -7.27 1.60 -30.46
N PRO A 383 -8.30 1.76 -29.62
CA PRO A 383 -8.68 3.07 -29.12
C PRO A 383 -7.49 3.70 -28.37
N PRO A 384 -7.34 5.03 -28.42
CA PRO A 384 -6.29 5.70 -27.67
C PRO A 384 -6.45 5.38 -26.18
N VAL A 385 -5.32 5.10 -25.53
CA VAL A 385 -5.25 4.83 -24.10
C VAL A 385 -4.99 6.12 -23.32
N ASP A 386 -5.44 6.13 -22.08
CA ASP A 386 -5.11 7.10 -21.04
C ASP A 386 -4.35 6.31 -19.96
N SER A 387 -3.02 6.38 -20.00
CA SER A 387 -2.10 5.52 -19.26
C SER A 387 -2.09 5.82 -17.75
N ASP A 388 -2.30 7.07 -17.35
CA ASP A 388 -2.29 7.49 -15.95
C ASP A 388 -3.69 7.77 -15.37
N GLY A 389 -4.71 7.76 -16.22
CA GLY A 389 -6.12 7.84 -15.83
C GLY A 389 -6.56 9.25 -15.43
N ASP A 390 -5.88 10.29 -15.92
CA ASP A 390 -6.16 11.67 -15.58
C ASP A 390 -7.29 12.31 -16.42
N GLY A 391 -7.74 11.60 -17.47
CA GLY A 391 -8.80 12.01 -18.37
C GLY A 391 -8.34 12.62 -19.69
N VAL A 392 -7.03 12.72 -19.94
CA VAL A 392 -6.41 13.09 -21.22
C VAL A 392 -5.80 11.84 -21.85
N LEU A 393 -6.02 11.65 -23.16
CA LEU A 393 -5.50 10.48 -23.86
C LEU A 393 -4.01 10.67 -24.15
N ASP A 394 -3.20 9.61 -24.08
CA ASP A 394 -1.74 9.64 -24.24
C ASP A 394 -1.24 10.45 -25.46
N PRO A 395 -1.90 10.43 -26.65
CA PRO A 395 -1.47 11.25 -27.79
C PRO A 395 -1.66 12.76 -27.61
N ASP A 396 -2.55 13.16 -26.70
CA ASP A 396 -2.91 14.54 -26.36
C ASP A 396 -2.37 14.96 -24.97
N ASP A 397 -1.65 14.06 -24.27
CA ASP A 397 -1.10 14.27 -22.92
C ASP A 397 0.38 14.70 -23.00
N ASP A 398 0.63 15.97 -22.66
CA ASP A 398 1.98 16.55 -22.58
C ASP A 398 2.71 16.16 -21.27
N CYS A 399 2.00 15.63 -20.27
CA CYS A 399 2.42 15.44 -18.89
C CYS A 399 2.18 14.02 -18.35
N GLN A 400 2.82 13.05 -18.99
CA GLN A 400 2.76 11.64 -18.58
C GLN A 400 2.95 11.41 -17.07
N ASN A 401 2.10 10.56 -16.50
CA ASN A 401 2.09 10.12 -15.10
C ASN A 401 1.60 11.20 -14.12
N THR A 402 0.53 11.89 -14.49
CA THR A 402 -0.21 12.77 -13.59
C THR A 402 -0.51 12.07 -12.27
N PRO A 403 -0.10 12.65 -11.13
CA PRO A 403 -0.26 12.00 -9.83
C PRO A 403 -1.73 11.68 -9.53
N THR A 404 -1.99 10.44 -9.12
CA THR A 404 -3.35 9.96 -8.84
C THR A 404 -4.07 10.84 -7.81
N GLY A 405 -5.21 11.42 -8.23
CA GLY A 405 -6.06 12.27 -7.40
C GLY A 405 -5.84 13.77 -7.58
N GLU A 406 -4.84 14.17 -8.37
CA GLU A 406 -4.70 15.54 -8.86
C GLU A 406 -5.58 15.75 -10.10
N GLN A 407 -5.96 17.01 -10.37
CA GLN A 407 -6.72 17.35 -11.57
C GLN A 407 -5.74 17.81 -12.66
N ALA A 408 -5.69 17.06 -13.77
CA ALA A 408 -5.02 17.48 -14.98
C ALA A 408 -5.76 18.64 -15.68
N ASN A 409 -5.00 19.48 -16.39
CA ASN A 409 -5.52 20.49 -17.30
C ASN A 409 -5.79 19.88 -18.70
N GLU A 410 -6.10 20.72 -19.70
CA GLU A 410 -6.38 20.25 -21.07
C GLU A 410 -5.18 19.61 -21.78
N ALA A 411 -3.96 19.80 -21.26
CA ALA A 411 -2.73 19.21 -21.78
C ALA A 411 -2.24 18.02 -20.94
N GLY A 412 -3.06 17.52 -20.00
CA GLY A 412 -2.69 16.42 -19.10
C GLY A 412 -1.88 16.85 -17.88
N CYS A 413 -1.52 18.13 -17.71
CA CYS A 413 -0.65 18.53 -16.60
C CYS A 413 -1.42 18.90 -15.32
N SER A 414 -1.01 18.37 -14.17
CA SER A 414 -1.44 18.90 -12.87
C SER A 414 -0.59 20.09 -12.41
N LEU A 415 -1.06 20.80 -11.39
CA LEU A 415 -0.31 21.91 -10.77
C LEU A 415 1.06 21.50 -10.22
N SER A 416 1.23 20.24 -9.82
CA SER A 416 2.52 19.77 -9.28
C SER A 416 3.55 19.45 -10.36
N GLN A 417 3.11 19.31 -11.63
CA GLN A 417 3.96 19.03 -12.79
C GLN A 417 4.29 20.28 -13.61
N LEU A 418 3.47 21.33 -13.52
CA LEU A 418 3.72 22.59 -14.23
C LEU A 418 4.93 23.33 -13.65
N ASP A 419 5.82 23.78 -14.54
CA ASP A 419 6.99 24.62 -14.26
C ASP A 419 7.01 25.70 -15.36
N THR A 420 6.34 26.82 -15.09
CA THR A 420 6.03 27.86 -16.08
C THR A 420 7.28 28.63 -16.52
N ASP A 421 8.27 28.80 -15.65
CA ASP A 421 9.48 29.56 -15.92
C ASP A 421 10.72 28.69 -16.23
N GLY A 422 10.61 27.38 -16.02
CA GLY A 422 11.58 26.36 -16.39
C GLY A 422 12.81 26.33 -15.49
N ASP A 423 12.70 26.79 -14.23
CA ASP A 423 13.80 26.85 -13.28
C ASP A 423 14.07 25.51 -12.55
N GLY A 424 13.15 24.55 -12.69
CA GLY A 424 13.21 23.22 -12.08
C GLY A 424 12.41 23.07 -10.77
N VAL A 425 11.64 24.07 -10.36
CA VAL A 425 10.69 24.04 -9.24
C VAL A 425 9.28 24.20 -9.79
N SER A 426 8.35 23.33 -9.39
CA SER A 426 6.99 23.41 -9.94
C SER A 426 6.23 24.63 -9.42
N ASP A 427 5.32 25.15 -10.24
CA ASP A 427 4.46 26.31 -9.96
C ASP A 427 3.73 26.21 -8.61
N ALA A 428 3.42 24.99 -8.16
CA ALA A 428 2.75 24.75 -6.87
C ALA A 428 3.65 25.03 -5.65
N THR A 429 4.97 24.99 -5.82
CA THR A 429 5.98 25.15 -4.78
C THR A 429 6.90 26.35 -4.99
N ASP A 430 6.86 26.94 -6.18
CA ASP A 430 7.66 28.09 -6.56
C ASP A 430 7.12 29.38 -5.92
N GLN A 431 7.97 30.03 -5.12
CA GLN A 431 7.70 31.32 -4.47
C GLN A 431 8.15 32.50 -5.34
N CYS A 432 8.89 32.24 -6.41
CA CYS A 432 9.48 33.20 -7.31
C CYS A 432 9.08 32.87 -8.77
N PRO A 433 7.82 33.12 -9.18
CA PRO A 433 7.21 32.67 -10.44
C PRO A 433 7.87 33.15 -11.75
N GLU A 434 8.91 33.97 -11.65
CA GLU A 434 9.73 34.45 -12.75
C GLU A 434 11.20 34.53 -12.29
N THR A 435 11.92 33.43 -12.41
CA THR A 435 13.34 33.34 -12.14
C THR A 435 14.11 34.33 -13.00
N THR A 436 14.77 35.27 -12.32
CA THR A 436 15.54 36.32 -12.97
C THR A 436 16.93 36.45 -12.36
N PRO A 437 18.00 36.42 -13.18
CA PRO A 437 18.04 36.23 -14.63
C PRO A 437 17.62 34.81 -15.09
N VAL A 438 17.04 34.68 -16.29
CA VAL A 438 16.63 33.36 -16.85
C VAL A 438 17.80 32.38 -16.88
N GLY A 439 17.58 31.16 -16.36
CA GLY A 439 18.56 30.06 -16.37
C GLY A 439 19.62 30.11 -15.27
N VAL A 440 19.41 30.90 -14.21
CA VAL A 440 20.21 30.80 -12.99
C VAL A 440 19.76 29.63 -12.12
N THR A 441 20.64 29.16 -11.24
CA THR A 441 20.29 28.15 -10.24
C THR A 441 19.42 28.77 -9.15
N VAL A 442 18.32 28.11 -8.83
CA VAL A 442 17.38 28.51 -7.77
C VAL A 442 17.51 27.62 -6.54
N ASP A 443 16.97 28.08 -5.42
CA ASP A 443 16.86 27.28 -4.19
C ASP A 443 15.65 26.34 -4.22
N ALA A 444 15.31 25.72 -3.09
CA ALA A 444 14.20 24.77 -2.99
C ALA A 444 12.80 25.42 -3.14
N TRP A 445 12.74 26.74 -3.22
CA TRP A 445 11.53 27.54 -3.34
C TRP A 445 11.45 28.29 -4.68
N GLY A 446 12.31 27.95 -5.64
CA GLY A 446 12.34 28.60 -6.97
C GLY A 446 13.00 29.98 -6.98
N CYS A 447 13.61 30.40 -5.86
CA CYS A 447 14.18 31.74 -5.77
C CYS A 447 15.68 31.75 -6.08
N SER A 448 16.09 32.68 -6.96
CA SER A 448 17.51 33.00 -7.14
C SER A 448 18.08 33.73 -5.91
N GLU A 449 19.42 33.75 -5.77
CA GLU A 449 20.10 34.45 -4.67
C GLU A 449 19.69 35.93 -4.54
N THR A 450 19.32 36.57 -5.65
CA THR A 450 18.87 37.96 -5.69
C THR A 450 17.38 38.15 -5.42
N GLN A 451 16.58 37.08 -5.45
CA GLN A 451 15.13 37.11 -5.25
C GLN A 451 14.72 36.57 -3.87
N ALA A 452 15.54 35.74 -3.23
CA ALA A 452 15.23 35.17 -1.93
C ALA A 452 15.01 36.25 -0.85
N ASP A 453 13.87 36.18 -0.18
CA ASP A 453 13.44 36.98 0.97
C ASP A 453 12.90 35.98 2.01
N TYR A 454 13.72 35.65 3.03
CA TYR A 454 13.40 34.53 3.92
C TYR A 454 12.45 34.87 5.07
N ASP A 455 12.33 36.15 5.43
CA ASP A 455 11.43 36.60 6.50
C ASP A 455 10.20 37.34 5.97
N PHE A 456 10.10 37.50 4.65
CA PHE A 456 8.94 38.00 3.92
C PHE A 456 8.56 39.42 4.34
N ASP A 457 9.56 40.24 4.66
CA ASP A 457 9.36 41.65 5.00
C ASP A 457 9.34 42.58 3.77
N GLY A 458 9.69 42.03 2.59
CA GLY A 458 9.71 42.71 1.31
C GLY A 458 11.08 43.21 0.87
N ILE A 459 12.14 42.97 1.65
CA ILE A 459 13.53 43.29 1.30
C ILE A 459 14.30 41.98 1.10
N ALA A 460 14.84 41.76 -0.10
CA ALA A 460 15.59 40.54 -0.39
C ALA A 460 16.80 40.38 0.56
N ASN A 461 17.13 39.14 0.91
CA ASN A 461 18.19 38.80 1.87
C ASN A 461 19.55 39.47 1.59
N THR A 462 19.84 39.75 0.31
CA THR A 462 21.10 40.41 -0.10
C THR A 462 21.15 41.90 0.27
N PHE A 463 20.01 42.51 0.58
CA PHE A 463 19.84 43.91 0.97
C PHE A 463 19.30 44.08 2.41
N ASP A 464 18.80 43.02 3.03
CA ASP A 464 18.28 43.02 4.39
C ASP A 464 19.41 42.94 5.44
N GLN A 465 19.43 43.91 6.36
CA GLN A 465 20.36 43.99 7.49
C GLN A 465 19.71 43.52 8.81
N CYS A 466 18.41 43.26 8.80
CA CYS A 466 17.58 42.92 9.96
C CYS A 466 16.86 41.57 9.77
N PRO A 467 17.59 40.46 9.59
CA PRO A 467 16.98 39.17 9.32
C PRO A 467 16.04 38.72 10.44
N GLY A 468 14.85 38.27 10.06
CA GLY A 468 13.78 37.84 10.95
C GLY A 468 12.76 38.93 11.30
N THR A 469 12.66 39.98 10.50
CA THR A 469 11.57 40.94 10.60
C THR A 469 10.23 40.24 10.37
N GLN A 470 9.23 40.53 11.20
CA GLN A 470 7.93 39.89 11.03
C GLN A 470 7.29 40.31 9.69
N PRO A 471 6.73 39.34 8.92
CA PRO A 471 6.07 39.63 7.65
C PRO A 471 5.02 40.74 7.77
N ALA A 472 4.95 41.61 6.76
CA ALA A 472 4.03 42.76 6.66
C ALA A 472 4.22 43.90 7.67
N ARG A 473 5.31 43.91 8.45
CA ARG A 473 5.71 45.13 9.19
C ARG A 473 6.25 46.18 8.22
N ALA A 474 6.01 47.46 8.52
CA ALA A 474 6.68 48.53 7.79
C ALA A 474 8.17 48.53 8.16
N VAL A 475 9.01 48.33 7.16
CA VAL A 475 10.47 48.32 7.25
C VAL A 475 11.07 49.50 6.50
N ASP A 476 12.29 49.87 6.85
CA ASP A 476 13.08 50.80 6.04
C ASP A 476 13.85 50.09 4.92
N ASP A 477 14.67 50.84 4.18
CA ASP A 477 15.44 50.33 3.03
C ASP A 477 16.45 49.22 3.41
N ASN A 478 16.69 48.98 4.70
CA ASN A 478 17.59 47.93 5.20
C ASN A 478 16.82 46.75 5.82
N GLY A 479 15.49 46.65 5.66
CA GLY A 479 14.68 45.56 6.23
C GLY A 479 14.38 45.71 7.73
N CYS A 480 14.71 46.86 8.34
CA CYS A 480 14.56 47.03 9.78
C CYS A 480 13.20 47.66 10.14
N SER A 481 12.42 46.99 11.00
CA SER A 481 11.20 47.57 11.57
C SER A 481 11.50 48.43 12.81
N ALA A 482 10.57 49.31 13.20
CA ALA A 482 10.68 50.12 14.43
C ALA A 482 10.87 49.29 15.71
N TYR A 483 10.60 47.98 15.69
CA TYR A 483 10.81 47.08 16.82
C TYR A 483 12.24 46.51 16.91
N GLN A 484 13.07 46.76 15.89
CA GLN A 484 14.45 46.30 15.79
C GLN A 484 15.44 47.47 15.78
N ARG A 485 14.95 48.71 15.64
CA ARG A 485 15.76 49.94 15.60
C ARG A 485 15.70 50.66 16.93
N ASP A 486 16.83 51.24 17.31
CA ASP A 486 17.01 52.15 18.43
C ASP A 486 17.73 53.37 17.85
N SER A 487 17.00 54.47 17.63
CA SER A 487 17.49 55.60 16.84
C SER A 487 18.40 56.56 17.61
N ASP A 488 18.33 56.59 18.94
CA ASP A 488 19.14 57.45 19.81
C ASP A 488 20.10 56.70 20.73
N ASP A 489 20.16 55.36 20.58
CA ASP A 489 21.08 54.44 21.26
C ASP A 489 20.93 54.50 22.80
N ASP A 490 19.70 54.74 23.29
CA ASP A 490 19.39 54.80 24.73
C ASP A 490 19.05 53.42 25.33
N GLY A 491 18.87 52.40 24.48
CA GLY A 491 18.56 51.02 24.86
C GLY A 491 17.09 50.63 24.74
N ILE A 492 16.21 51.54 24.32
CA ILE A 492 14.78 51.28 24.07
C ILE A 492 14.49 51.40 22.57
N PHE A 493 13.93 50.36 21.95
CA PHE A 493 13.61 50.39 20.52
C PHE A 493 12.57 51.46 20.17
N ASP A 494 12.66 52.06 18.98
CA ASP A 494 11.79 53.13 18.45
C ASP A 494 10.30 52.87 18.69
N ALA A 495 9.85 51.61 18.59
CA ALA A 495 8.45 51.22 18.77
C ALA A 495 7.94 51.38 20.22
N PHE A 496 8.84 51.48 21.19
CA PHE A 496 8.56 51.59 22.62
C PHE A 496 9.10 52.89 23.24
N ASP A 497 9.94 53.63 22.52
CA ASP A 497 10.50 54.89 22.97
C ASP A 497 9.52 56.06 22.78
N SER A 498 9.17 56.68 23.90
CA SER A 498 8.29 57.86 23.98
C SER A 498 9.07 59.18 24.09
N CYS A 499 10.39 59.11 24.29
CA CYS A 499 11.30 60.23 24.52
C CYS A 499 12.44 60.27 23.50
N PRO A 500 12.14 60.44 22.20
CA PRO A 500 13.15 60.39 21.15
C PRO A 500 14.20 61.50 21.32
N GLY A 501 15.46 61.10 21.42
CA GLY A 501 16.62 61.95 21.61
C GLY A 501 17.19 61.96 23.03
N THR A 502 16.90 60.92 23.83
CA THR A 502 17.59 60.71 25.11
C THR A 502 19.06 60.40 24.83
N ALA A 503 19.98 60.97 25.62
CA ALA A 503 21.40 60.79 25.34
C ALA A 503 21.83 59.36 25.65
N ALA A 504 22.50 58.71 24.68
CA ALA A 504 23.11 57.40 24.85
C ALA A 504 23.95 57.32 26.15
N ALA A 505 23.53 56.44 27.07
CA ALA A 505 24.04 56.18 28.44
C ALA A 505 23.35 56.87 29.63
N GLU A 506 22.28 57.62 29.44
CA GLU A 506 21.41 58.02 30.56
C GLU A 506 20.58 56.83 31.09
N GLU A 507 20.29 56.79 32.40
CA GLU A 507 19.37 55.80 32.94
C GLU A 507 17.93 56.19 32.56
N VAL A 508 17.33 55.41 31.66
CA VAL A 508 15.96 55.60 31.17
C VAL A 508 14.99 54.59 31.76
N ASP A 509 13.71 54.94 31.79
CA ASP A 509 12.66 53.99 32.13
C ASP A 509 12.19 53.15 30.95
N ALA A 510 11.13 52.37 31.16
CA ALA A 510 10.58 51.48 30.15
C ALA A 510 10.01 52.20 28.91
N SER A 511 9.90 53.54 28.94
CA SER A 511 9.42 54.36 27.83
C SER A 511 10.54 55.20 27.19
N GLY A 512 11.82 54.96 27.51
CA GLY A 512 12.97 55.70 26.95
C GLY A 512 13.20 57.07 27.59
N CYS A 513 12.53 57.38 28.71
CA CYS A 513 12.62 58.70 29.32
C CYS A 513 13.57 58.69 30.53
N ALA A 514 14.56 59.59 30.54
CA ALA A 514 15.42 59.81 31.70
C ALA A 514 14.72 60.66 32.77
N ALA A 515 15.21 60.62 34.01
CA ALA A 515 14.59 61.30 35.15
C ALA A 515 14.38 62.82 34.96
N TYR A 516 15.21 63.50 34.16
CA TYR A 516 15.05 64.94 33.89
C TYR A 516 13.97 65.24 32.82
N GLN A 517 13.51 64.23 32.08
CA GLN A 517 12.45 64.32 31.07
C GLN A 517 11.07 63.95 31.63
N ARG A 518 11.00 63.46 32.88
CA ARG A 518 9.78 62.97 33.52
C ARG A 518 9.31 63.90 34.63
N ASP A 519 7.99 63.95 34.81
CA ASP A 519 7.26 64.68 35.85
C ASP A 519 6.11 63.75 36.27
N SER A 520 6.39 62.89 37.25
CA SER A 520 5.58 61.70 37.56
C SER A 520 4.28 62.04 38.29
N ASP A 521 4.25 63.10 39.10
CA ASP A 521 3.07 63.55 39.82
C ASP A 521 2.39 64.78 39.19
N GLY A 522 3.05 65.42 38.21
CA GLY A 522 2.47 66.47 37.39
C GLY A 522 2.38 67.82 38.09
N ASP A 523 3.16 68.01 39.16
CA ASP A 523 3.16 69.24 39.96
C ASP A 523 3.98 70.37 39.29
N GLY A 524 4.69 70.04 38.21
CA GLY A 524 5.51 70.94 37.40
C GLY A 524 7.00 70.93 37.74
N VAL A 525 7.44 70.05 38.64
CA VAL A 525 8.84 69.79 38.98
C VAL A 525 9.24 68.42 38.41
N ALA A 526 10.28 68.37 37.58
CA ALA A 526 10.73 67.10 37.02
C ALA A 526 11.27 66.17 38.12
N ASP A 527 11.09 64.85 37.98
CA ASP A 527 11.44 63.83 39.00
C ASP A 527 12.87 63.99 39.54
N ALA A 528 13.82 64.42 38.69
CA ALA A 528 15.22 64.63 39.07
C ALA A 528 15.43 65.74 40.13
N PHE A 529 14.42 66.59 40.35
CA PHE A 529 14.46 67.76 41.23
C PHE A 529 13.31 67.79 42.26
N ASP A 530 12.48 66.74 42.31
CA ASP A 530 11.33 66.65 43.20
C ASP A 530 11.65 65.82 44.47
N GLU A 531 11.56 66.45 45.65
CA GLU A 531 11.77 65.80 46.95
C GLU A 531 10.49 65.17 47.51
N CYS A 532 9.33 65.46 46.92
CA CYS A 532 7.99 65.13 47.40
C CYS A 532 7.14 64.46 46.30
N ALA A 533 7.47 63.19 46.02
CA ALA A 533 7.04 62.39 44.87
C ALA A 533 5.52 62.18 44.57
N TRP A 534 4.60 62.89 45.23
CA TRP A 534 3.14 62.75 45.04
C TRP A 534 2.38 64.04 45.38
N THR A 535 2.97 65.19 45.12
CA THR A 535 2.27 66.45 45.31
C THR A 535 1.13 66.54 44.33
N SER A 536 -0.06 66.88 44.84
CA SER A 536 -1.24 66.94 43.98
C SER A 536 -1.02 68.01 42.90
N PRO A 537 -1.29 67.73 41.60
CA PRO A 537 -1.16 68.72 40.53
C PRO A 537 -2.06 69.96 40.71
N GLU A 538 -3.04 69.90 41.62
CA GLU A 538 -3.91 71.03 41.98
C GLU A 538 -3.38 71.88 43.15
N GLU A 539 -2.34 71.41 43.85
CA GLU A 539 -1.67 72.09 44.96
C GLU A 539 -0.40 72.78 44.48
N ALA A 540 -0.12 73.99 44.98
CA ALA A 540 1.08 74.72 44.57
C ALA A 540 2.30 74.14 45.29
N ALA A 541 3.09 73.34 44.58
CA ALA A 541 4.39 72.86 45.03
C ALA A 541 5.38 74.01 45.22
N ASN A 542 6.28 73.88 46.20
CA ASN A 542 7.43 74.77 46.34
C ASN A 542 8.58 74.34 45.40
N ASP A 543 9.74 75.01 45.47
CA ASP A 543 10.90 74.69 44.63
C ASP A 543 11.51 73.28 44.88
N ALA A 544 11.07 72.57 45.93
CA ALA A 544 11.45 71.20 46.25
C ALA A 544 10.33 70.18 45.93
N GLY A 545 9.25 70.62 45.27
CA GLY A 545 8.14 69.76 44.90
C GLY A 545 7.10 69.50 46.00
N CYS A 546 7.12 70.19 47.15
CA CYS A 546 6.23 69.87 48.29
C CYS A 546 5.03 70.83 48.45
N GLY A 547 3.82 70.28 48.63
CA GLY A 547 2.59 71.00 48.98
C GLY A 547 2.54 71.52 50.43
N GLU A 548 1.55 72.36 50.77
CA GLU A 548 1.29 72.78 52.16
C GLU A 548 0.89 71.59 53.05
N SER A 549 0.18 70.62 52.49
CA SER A 549 -0.30 69.43 53.20
C SER A 549 0.79 68.42 53.58
N GLN A 550 2.01 68.57 53.05
CA GLN A 550 3.13 67.64 53.23
C GLN A 550 4.27 68.22 54.09
N ARG A 551 4.05 69.36 54.76
CA ARG A 551 5.09 70.03 55.56
C ARG A 551 5.15 69.51 56.99
N ASP A 552 6.36 69.28 57.45
CA ASP A 552 6.74 68.93 58.83
C ASP A 552 7.82 69.95 59.26
N SER A 553 7.43 70.91 60.10
CA SER A 553 8.24 72.09 60.41
C SER A 553 9.32 71.85 61.47
N ASP A 554 9.14 70.88 62.38
CA ASP A 554 10.13 70.54 63.42
C ASP A 554 10.78 69.16 63.22
N GLY A 555 10.37 68.42 62.20
CA GLY A 555 11.07 67.25 61.67
C GLY A 555 10.91 66.01 62.54
N ASP A 556 9.85 65.96 63.36
CA ASP A 556 9.60 64.86 64.29
C ASP A 556 8.87 63.66 63.65
N GLY A 557 8.47 63.81 62.39
CA GLY A 557 7.82 62.78 61.58
C GLY A 557 6.29 62.87 61.55
N LEU A 558 5.68 63.90 62.16
CA LEU A 558 4.28 64.26 62.00
C LEU A 558 4.15 65.58 61.24
N VAL A 559 3.24 65.63 60.27
CA VAL A 559 2.96 66.87 59.55
C VAL A 559 2.34 67.91 60.47
N ASP A 560 2.59 69.18 60.21
CA ASP A 560 2.20 70.31 61.07
C ASP A 560 0.70 70.32 61.44
N SER A 561 -0.17 69.75 60.60
CA SER A 561 -1.61 69.69 60.85
C SER A 561 -2.03 68.64 61.88
N ASP A 562 -1.20 67.62 62.10
CA ASP A 562 -1.49 66.44 62.94
C ASP A 562 -0.64 66.41 64.23
N ASP A 563 0.38 67.27 64.35
CA ASP A 563 1.20 67.42 65.56
C ASP A 563 0.52 68.27 66.65
N LEU A 564 0.29 67.67 67.82
CA LEU A 564 -0.29 68.33 69.00
C LEU A 564 0.78 68.88 69.96
N CYS A 565 2.05 68.57 69.73
CA CYS A 565 3.19 68.78 70.61
C CYS A 565 4.31 69.59 69.94
N ALA A 566 3.95 70.66 69.23
CA ALA A 566 4.88 71.55 68.54
C ALA A 566 6.19 71.86 69.30
N GLY A 567 7.31 71.63 68.63
CA GLY A 567 8.66 71.88 69.12
C GLY A 567 9.23 70.71 69.91
N THR A 568 8.91 69.48 69.50
CA THR A 568 9.50 68.27 70.09
C THR A 568 11.03 68.29 69.93
N PRO A 569 11.80 68.08 71.01
CA PRO A 569 13.25 68.07 70.93
C PRO A 569 13.79 67.04 69.92
N GLU A 570 14.68 67.49 69.05
CA GLU A 570 15.30 66.68 68.00
C GLU A 570 15.92 65.39 68.58
N GLY A 571 15.46 64.24 68.09
CA GLY A 571 15.94 62.91 68.48
C GLY A 571 15.15 62.21 69.58
N GLU A 572 14.07 62.80 70.10
CA GLU A 572 13.12 62.09 70.96
C GLU A 572 12.11 61.26 70.14
N GLU A 573 11.86 60.01 70.53
CA GLU A 573 10.80 59.20 69.90
C GLU A 573 9.41 59.72 70.33
N VAL A 574 8.66 60.25 69.37
CA VAL A 574 7.33 60.81 69.59
C VAL A 574 6.23 59.76 69.57
N ASP A 575 5.17 60.01 70.32
CA ASP A 575 3.94 59.23 70.20
C ASP A 575 3.06 59.72 69.03
N ARG A 576 1.87 59.13 68.88
CA ARG A 576 0.90 59.49 67.82
C ARG A 576 0.40 60.93 67.85
N ASN A 577 0.71 61.69 68.90
CA ASN A 577 0.32 63.08 69.06
C ASN A 577 1.53 64.02 68.89
N GLY A 578 2.70 63.50 68.54
CA GLY A 578 3.95 64.26 68.40
C GLY A 578 4.69 64.47 69.71
N CYS A 579 4.34 63.79 70.82
CA CYS A 579 4.94 64.12 72.13
C CYS A 579 6.10 63.17 72.49
N GLY A 580 7.26 63.73 72.86
CA GLY A 580 8.44 62.99 73.33
C GLY A 580 8.33 62.51 74.80
N PRO A 581 9.19 61.57 75.25
CA PRO A 581 9.16 61.05 76.63
C PRO A 581 9.37 62.12 77.72
N SER A 582 10.01 63.24 77.38
CA SER A 582 10.19 64.37 78.30
C SER A 582 8.90 65.17 78.55
N GLN A 583 7.90 64.99 77.68
CA GLN A 583 6.62 65.70 77.67
C GLN A 583 5.43 64.79 78.10
N ARG A 584 5.65 63.48 78.25
CA ARG A 584 4.63 62.47 78.59
C ARG A 584 4.64 62.10 80.09
N ASP A 585 3.45 61.84 80.64
CA ASP A 585 3.19 61.30 81.99
C ASP A 585 2.15 60.19 81.80
N THR A 586 2.65 58.97 81.55
CA THR A 586 1.89 57.86 80.98
C THR A 586 0.99 57.18 82.02
N ASP A 587 1.39 57.10 83.29
CA ASP A 587 0.61 56.47 84.35
C ASP A 587 -0.14 57.46 85.26
N GLY A 588 0.11 58.76 85.09
CA GLY A 588 -0.65 59.85 85.70
C GLY A 588 -0.35 60.04 87.19
N ASP A 589 0.80 59.56 87.66
CA ASP A 589 1.21 59.69 89.06
C ASP A 589 1.85 61.05 89.39
N GLY A 590 2.13 61.86 88.35
CA GLY A 590 2.60 63.23 88.44
C GLY A 590 4.10 63.42 88.19
N LEU A 591 4.81 62.38 87.76
CA LEU A 591 6.16 62.44 87.20
C LEU A 591 6.10 62.17 85.69
N ASN A 592 7.02 62.77 84.92
CA ASN A 592 7.08 62.51 83.48
C ASN A 592 7.90 61.24 83.20
N ASP A 593 7.60 60.54 82.11
CA ASP A 593 8.14 59.21 81.81
C ASP A 593 9.69 59.19 81.83
N SER A 594 10.33 60.30 81.44
CA SER A 594 11.78 60.46 81.44
C SER A 594 12.43 60.54 82.85
N ALA A 595 11.63 60.76 83.90
CA ALA A 595 12.08 60.93 85.28
C ALA A 595 11.77 59.73 86.19
N GLU A 596 11.30 58.62 85.63
CA GLU A 596 10.83 57.46 86.40
C GLU A 596 11.44 56.12 85.98
N SER A 597 11.56 55.21 86.94
CA SER A 597 12.04 53.85 86.69
C SER A 597 10.95 52.90 86.20
N CYS A 598 9.67 53.22 86.44
CA CYS A 598 8.51 52.41 86.05
C CYS A 598 7.38 53.27 85.42
N PRO A 599 7.57 53.83 84.21
CA PRO A 599 6.68 54.86 83.61
C PRO A 599 5.23 54.43 83.29
N GLU A 600 4.91 53.14 83.45
CA GLU A 600 3.61 52.57 83.09
C GLU A 600 2.85 52.01 84.32
N THR A 601 3.39 52.12 85.54
CA THR A 601 2.80 51.48 86.72
C THR A 601 3.00 52.34 87.97
N PRO A 602 1.91 52.92 88.53
CA PRO A 602 2.02 53.85 89.63
C PRO A 602 2.67 53.22 90.87
N GLY A 603 3.64 53.90 91.46
CA GLY A 603 4.46 53.34 92.53
C GLY A 603 4.95 54.38 93.54
N SER A 604 4.95 54.01 94.82
CA SER A 604 5.37 54.95 95.88
C SER A 604 6.89 55.09 96.06
N LEU A 605 7.68 54.20 95.43
CA LEU A 605 9.14 54.15 95.57
C LEU A 605 9.82 54.32 94.22
N ASP A 606 10.27 55.55 93.91
CA ASP A 606 11.00 55.88 92.67
C ASP A 606 10.24 55.49 91.38
N GLY A 607 8.92 55.74 91.39
CA GLY A 607 7.98 55.36 90.33
C GLY A 607 7.53 53.89 90.38
N CYS A 608 8.10 53.02 91.23
CA CYS A 608 7.79 51.57 91.26
C CYS A 608 7.03 51.12 92.54
N PRO A 609 6.17 50.08 92.47
CA PRO A 609 5.49 49.47 93.62
C PRO A 609 6.42 48.87 94.70
N ALA A 610 6.11 49.05 95.99
CA ALA A 610 6.85 48.43 97.09
C ALA A 610 6.50 46.93 97.32
N VAL A 611 7.50 46.07 97.63
CA VAL A 611 7.34 44.61 97.80
C VAL A 611 7.83 44.09 99.17
N SER A 612 7.27 42.96 99.66
CA SER A 612 7.74 42.26 100.89
C SER A 612 7.44 40.75 100.87
N VAL A 613 8.25 39.92 101.53
CA VAL A 613 8.11 38.44 101.59
C VAL A 613 8.28 37.88 103.01
N SER A 614 7.63 36.76 103.34
CA SER A 614 7.83 36.00 104.60
C SER A 614 7.69 34.48 104.44
N LEU A 615 8.46 33.67 105.19
CA LEU A 615 8.53 32.20 105.09
C LEU A 615 8.13 31.46 106.39
N GLU A 616 7.43 30.32 106.28
CA GLU A 616 7.04 29.45 107.41
C GLU A 616 7.12 27.95 107.05
N LEU A 617 7.76 27.12 107.88
CA LEU A 617 7.81 25.66 107.67
C LEU A 617 6.48 25.01 108.09
N LEU A 618 5.81 24.32 107.17
CA LEU A 618 4.47 23.77 107.42
C LEU A 618 4.47 22.39 108.11
N GLN A 619 5.59 21.67 108.10
CA GLN A 619 5.70 20.36 108.72
C GLN A 619 7.12 20.08 109.22
N GLU A 620 7.25 19.64 110.46
CA GLU A 620 8.53 19.18 111.04
C GLU A 620 9.05 17.95 110.30
N MET A 621 10.37 17.88 110.12
CA MET A 621 11.04 16.84 109.36
C MET A 621 11.96 16.02 110.28
N SER A 622 11.99 14.69 110.10
CA SER A 622 12.85 13.77 110.85
C SER A 622 14.04 13.23 110.04
N GLU A 623 14.03 13.42 108.71
CA GLU A 623 15.08 12.98 107.77
C GLU A 623 15.19 13.97 106.59
N PRO A 624 16.32 14.01 105.87
CA PRO A 624 16.49 14.80 104.65
C PRO A 624 15.41 14.52 103.59
N GLY A 625 14.89 15.58 102.98
CA GLY A 625 13.83 15.46 101.98
C GLY A 625 13.19 16.79 101.61
N MET A 626 12.02 16.72 100.97
CA MET A 626 11.30 17.92 100.52
C MET A 626 10.58 18.60 101.69
N ALA A 627 11.07 19.76 102.11
CA ALA A 627 10.38 20.66 103.04
C ALA A 627 9.22 21.35 102.34
N ARG A 628 8.10 21.48 103.05
CA ARG A 628 6.93 22.24 102.61
C ARG A 628 6.91 23.57 103.35
N ILE A 629 7.23 24.65 102.66
CA ILE A 629 7.36 26.00 103.22
C ILE A 629 6.23 26.87 102.64
N ALA A 630 5.48 27.57 103.49
CA ALA A 630 4.58 28.61 103.03
C ALA A 630 5.35 29.93 102.84
N MET A 631 5.29 30.49 101.64
CA MET A 631 5.87 31.78 101.29
C MET A 631 4.74 32.79 101.06
N THR A 632 4.69 33.88 101.82
CA THR A 632 3.69 34.94 101.64
C THR A 632 4.33 36.18 101.05
N LEU A 633 3.85 36.61 99.89
CA LEU A 633 4.30 37.80 99.15
C LEU A 633 3.23 38.89 99.23
N SER A 634 3.65 40.14 99.48
CA SER A 634 2.81 41.34 99.37
C SER A 634 3.46 42.32 98.39
N CYS A 635 2.65 42.96 97.53
CA CYS A 635 3.09 44.04 96.66
C CYS A 635 2.08 45.19 96.66
N GLU A 636 2.57 46.43 96.74
CA GLU A 636 1.74 47.63 96.61
C GLU A 636 0.97 47.61 95.27
N GLY A 637 -0.34 47.89 95.33
CA GLY A 637 -1.20 47.82 94.13
C GLY A 637 -1.46 46.41 93.58
N GLY A 638 -1.02 45.34 94.26
CA GLY A 638 -1.26 43.95 93.85
C GLY A 638 -0.38 43.49 92.67
N CYS A 639 0.82 44.04 92.53
CA CYS A 639 1.73 43.70 91.44
C CYS A 639 2.20 42.23 91.47
N ARG A 640 2.78 41.76 90.35
CA ARG A 640 3.45 40.47 90.26
C ARG A 640 4.95 40.66 90.35
N ALA A 641 5.54 40.30 91.49
CA ALA A 641 6.96 40.49 91.75
C ALA A 641 7.76 39.23 91.42
N GLU A 642 8.99 39.39 90.93
CA GLU A 642 9.89 38.30 90.58
C GLU A 642 10.45 37.67 91.85
N VAL A 643 10.26 36.36 92.01
CA VAL A 643 10.69 35.59 93.18
C VAL A 643 11.89 34.72 92.81
N VAL A 644 12.93 34.74 93.65
CA VAL A 644 14.13 33.91 93.57
C VAL A 644 14.29 33.16 94.88
N VAL A 645 14.57 31.86 94.82
CA VAL A 645 14.78 31.00 96.00
C VAL A 645 16.20 30.44 95.91
N GLY A 646 17.07 30.82 96.83
CA GLY A 646 18.51 30.59 96.71
C GLY A 646 19.05 31.29 95.47
N ASP A 647 19.59 30.51 94.53
CA ASP A 647 20.09 31.00 93.24
C ASP A 647 19.11 30.73 92.07
N GLU A 648 17.92 30.17 92.34
CA GLU A 648 16.98 29.73 91.31
C GLU A 648 15.79 30.70 91.18
N VAL A 649 15.53 31.17 89.95
CA VAL A 649 14.45 32.13 89.65
C VAL A 649 13.13 31.38 89.45
N TYR A 650 12.14 31.68 90.30
CA TYR A 650 10.79 31.08 90.26
C TYR A 650 9.81 31.88 89.40
N GLY A 651 10.20 33.10 89.00
CA GLY A 651 9.44 33.97 88.09
C GLY A 651 8.51 34.94 88.82
N ARG A 652 7.67 35.64 88.05
CA ARG A 652 6.79 36.70 88.58
C ARG A 652 5.51 36.13 89.20
N ILE A 653 5.44 36.19 90.52
CA ILE A 653 4.36 35.64 91.33
C ILE A 653 3.49 36.80 91.85
N ALA A 654 2.16 36.62 91.78
CA ALA A 654 1.22 37.59 92.33
C ALA A 654 1.24 37.59 93.85
N GLU A 655 0.82 38.70 94.48
CA GLU A 655 0.65 38.75 95.93
C GLU A 655 -0.20 37.57 96.46
N GLY A 656 0.13 37.08 97.65
CA GLY A 656 -0.54 35.97 98.30
C GLY A 656 0.42 34.94 98.89
N THR A 657 -0.15 33.91 99.51
CA THR A 657 0.59 32.79 100.10
C THR A 657 0.71 31.63 99.12
N HIS A 658 1.93 31.18 98.86
CA HIS A 658 2.29 30.15 97.92
C HIS A 658 3.05 29.02 98.62
N LEU A 659 2.85 27.78 98.17
CA LEU A 659 3.54 26.62 98.74
C LEU A 659 4.87 26.40 97.99
N LEU A 660 5.97 26.59 98.69
CA LEU A 660 7.31 26.30 98.24
C LEU A 660 7.72 24.89 98.70
N MET A 661 8.23 24.08 97.78
CA MET A 661 8.78 22.77 98.12
C MET A 661 10.27 22.74 97.77
N VAL A 662 11.13 22.63 98.78
CA VAL A 662 12.59 22.66 98.61
C VAL A 662 13.18 21.39 99.21
N ASN A 663 14.08 20.75 98.49
CA ASN A 663 14.82 19.61 99.04
C ASN A 663 15.86 20.13 100.02
N VAL A 664 15.77 19.72 101.28
CA VAL A 664 16.62 20.22 102.36
C VAL A 664 17.33 19.10 103.10
N VAL A 665 18.54 19.40 103.58
CA VAL A 665 19.30 18.59 104.54
C VAL A 665 19.28 19.24 105.93
N ASP A 666 19.69 18.49 106.95
CA ASP A 666 19.69 18.95 108.34
C ASP A 666 20.57 20.20 108.49
N GLY A 667 20.02 21.27 109.04
CA GLY A 667 20.68 22.57 109.21
C GLY A 667 20.69 23.48 107.97
N GLN A 668 20.00 23.14 106.87
CA GLN A 668 19.97 23.97 105.65
C GLN A 668 19.07 25.20 105.80
N THR A 669 19.55 26.37 105.36
CA THR A 669 18.78 27.62 105.25
C THR A 669 18.28 27.83 103.82
N VAL A 670 16.98 28.12 103.68
CA VAL A 670 16.33 28.51 102.43
C VAL A 670 16.14 30.03 102.46
N ILE A 671 16.69 30.74 101.47
CA ILE A 671 16.58 32.20 101.32
C ILE A 671 15.65 32.49 100.14
N VAL A 672 14.72 33.44 100.30
CA VAL A 672 13.83 33.88 99.22
C VAL A 672 13.91 35.40 99.06
N THR A 673 14.31 35.83 97.87
CA THR A 673 14.39 37.24 97.47
C THR A 673 13.27 37.55 96.47
N VAL A 674 12.65 38.72 96.60
CA VAL A 674 11.55 39.17 95.73
C VAL A 674 11.80 40.59 95.24
N SER A 675 11.57 40.86 93.95
CA SER A 675 11.86 42.16 93.32
C SER A 675 10.78 42.63 92.34
N PHE A 676 10.58 43.95 92.23
CA PHE A 676 9.78 44.60 91.19
C PHE A 676 10.39 45.97 90.84
N GLY A 677 10.88 46.13 89.61
CA GLY A 677 11.58 47.34 89.20
C GLY A 677 12.79 47.61 90.10
N SER A 678 12.83 48.79 90.73
CA SER A 678 13.84 49.18 91.70
C SER A 678 13.59 48.67 93.14
N SER A 679 12.42 48.09 93.43
CA SER A 679 12.04 47.58 94.76
C SER A 679 12.49 46.12 94.99
N THR A 680 13.10 45.81 96.14
CA THR A 680 13.55 44.45 96.52
C THR A 680 13.29 44.12 98.00
N ALA A 681 13.00 42.85 98.33
CA ALA A 681 12.81 42.33 99.69
C ALA A 681 13.28 40.86 99.82
N GLU A 682 13.67 40.40 101.01
CA GLU A 682 14.21 39.04 101.23
C GLU A 682 13.81 38.48 102.61
N ASP A 683 13.64 37.15 102.71
CA ASP A 683 13.45 36.42 103.97
C ASP A 683 14.13 35.03 103.96
N GLU A 684 14.48 34.47 105.12
CA GLU A 684 15.23 33.21 105.24
C GLU A 684 14.68 32.24 106.32
N LEU A 685 14.78 30.93 106.07
CA LEU A 685 14.26 29.88 106.96
C LEU A 685 15.21 28.67 107.06
N THR A 686 15.70 28.35 108.26
CA THR A 686 16.58 27.20 108.54
C THR A 686 15.80 25.97 109.03
N ILE A 687 16.10 24.79 108.49
CA ILE A 687 15.41 23.52 108.79
C ILE A 687 16.33 22.55 109.56
N VAL A 688 15.82 21.88 110.59
CA VAL A 688 16.57 20.96 111.47
C VAL A 688 15.77 19.66 111.72
N PHE A 689 16.41 18.48 111.73
CA PHE A 689 15.79 17.14 111.78
C PHE A 689 15.97 16.40 113.12
N LEU A 690 15.04 15.48 113.43
CA LEU A 690 15.02 14.65 114.66
C LEU A 690 15.12 13.13 114.33
N GLU A 691 16.14 12.39 114.83
CA GLU A 691 16.51 10.98 114.44
C GLU A 691 15.56 9.82 114.88
N SER A 692 15.44 8.74 114.07
CA SER A 692 14.92 7.40 114.50
C SER A 692 15.43 6.18 113.66
N GLU A 693 15.41 4.94 114.22
CA GLU A 693 16.22 3.71 113.89
C GLU A 693 15.90 2.87 112.61
N ALA A 694 16.87 2.03 112.17
CA ALA A 694 17.05 1.37 110.84
C ALA A 694 16.52 -0.09 110.64
N GLU A 695 16.43 -0.59 109.36
CA GLU A 695 16.82 -1.95 108.84
C GLU A 695 16.45 -2.23 107.31
N PRO A 696 16.98 -3.27 106.59
CA PRO A 696 17.41 -3.22 105.15
C PRO A 696 16.76 -4.17 104.07
N GLN A 697 16.99 -3.82 102.76
CA GLN A 697 17.24 -4.54 101.44
C GLN A 697 16.73 -6.01 101.19
N PRO A 698 16.37 -6.54 99.96
CA PRO A 698 17.17 -6.62 98.66
C PRO A 698 16.35 -6.64 97.29
N GLU A 699 16.83 -6.23 96.09
CA GLU A 699 17.69 -6.82 94.99
C GLU A 699 16.95 -7.57 93.80
N PRO A 700 17.54 -7.86 92.60
CA PRO A 700 17.08 -7.47 91.24
C PRO A 700 16.99 -8.63 90.17
N GLN A 701 16.78 -8.36 88.85
CA GLN A 701 17.45 -8.99 87.64
C GLN A 701 16.70 -8.86 86.26
N PRO A 702 17.39 -9.07 85.08
CA PRO A 702 17.10 -8.54 83.72
C PRO A 702 16.82 -9.56 82.55
N GLU A 703 16.73 -9.04 81.28
CA GLU A 703 16.57 -9.59 79.88
C GLU A 703 17.40 -10.85 79.45
N PRO A 704 17.23 -11.61 78.30
CA PRO A 704 17.06 -11.18 76.86
C PRO A 704 16.47 -12.19 75.76
N GLU A 705 16.45 -11.73 74.47
CA GLU A 705 16.65 -12.33 73.09
C GLU A 705 16.02 -13.63 72.48
N ALA A 706 15.96 -13.66 71.12
CA ALA A 706 15.26 -14.58 70.15
C ALA A 706 16.06 -15.80 69.60
N PRO A 707 15.44 -16.80 68.88
CA PRO A 707 15.86 -17.14 67.48
C PRO A 707 14.91 -17.99 66.52
N ARG A 708 15.28 -18.04 65.21
CA ARG A 708 15.31 -19.12 64.14
C ARG A 708 14.12 -19.93 63.52
N ALA A 709 14.14 -19.96 62.16
CA ALA A 709 14.27 -21.05 61.13
C ALA A 709 13.31 -22.27 60.90
N ASP A 710 12.96 -22.47 59.60
CA ASP A 710 13.03 -23.69 58.72
C ASP A 710 11.77 -24.44 58.15
N GLU A 711 11.92 -24.86 56.88
CA GLU A 711 11.45 -26.09 56.15
C GLU A 711 10.03 -26.35 55.49
N THR A 712 10.08 -26.79 54.20
CA THR A 712 9.34 -27.89 53.45
C THR A 712 8.22 -27.69 52.35
N VAL A 713 8.56 -28.10 51.10
CA VAL A 713 7.99 -29.11 50.13
C VAL A 713 6.54 -29.07 49.53
N ASP A 714 6.48 -28.83 48.19
CA ASP A 714 5.84 -29.52 47.01
C ASP A 714 4.31 -29.85 46.85
N MET A 715 3.68 -29.45 45.71
CA MET A 715 2.75 -30.26 44.85
C MET A 715 2.10 -29.52 43.62
N THR A 716 2.20 -30.16 42.43
CA THR A 716 1.22 -30.29 41.28
C THR A 716 1.25 -29.34 40.05
N VAL A 717 1.21 -29.97 38.85
CA VAL A 717 1.17 -29.44 37.46
C VAL A 717 -0.10 -29.92 36.72
N VAL A 718 -0.60 -29.15 35.73
CA VAL A 718 -1.76 -29.49 34.86
C VAL A 718 -1.47 -29.22 33.36
N MET A 719 -1.63 -30.27 32.53
CA MET A 719 -2.12 -30.39 31.11
C MET A 719 -1.50 -29.55 29.96
N ALA A 720 -1.47 -29.95 28.67
CA ALA A 720 -1.83 -31.16 27.90
C ALA A 720 -1.17 -31.12 26.50
N ILE A 721 -1.19 -32.26 25.81
CA ILE A 721 -0.44 -32.65 24.58
C ILE A 721 -1.32 -32.55 23.31
N ALA A 722 -0.71 -32.27 22.14
CA ALA A 722 -1.20 -32.77 20.85
C ALA A 722 -0.01 -33.12 19.92
N ALA A 723 -0.08 -34.31 19.31
CA ALA A 723 1.04 -35.04 18.72
C ALA A 723 1.03 -35.12 17.18
N LEU A 724 2.22 -35.40 16.66
CA LEU A 724 2.69 -35.49 15.28
C LEU A 724 2.56 -36.93 14.72
N VAL A 725 2.19 -37.05 13.44
CA VAL A 725 2.67 -37.98 12.38
C VAL A 725 2.92 -39.47 12.71
N LEU A 726 2.36 -40.39 11.89
CA LEU A 726 3.14 -41.38 11.12
C LEU A 726 2.32 -42.27 10.16
N LEU A 727 2.89 -42.40 8.96
CA LEU A 727 2.64 -43.39 7.91
C LEU A 727 2.91 -44.84 8.38
N LEU A 728 2.19 -45.81 7.80
CA LEU A 728 2.69 -46.97 7.03
C LEU A 728 1.75 -48.20 7.12
N SER A 729 1.36 -48.66 5.92
CA SER A 729 1.32 -50.07 5.48
C SER A 729 0.18 -51.01 5.90
N ALA A 730 -0.72 -51.16 4.93
CA ALA A 730 -1.02 -52.40 4.20
C ALA A 730 -2.17 -53.33 4.66
N VAL A 731 -2.78 -53.93 3.62
CA VAL A 731 -3.42 -55.25 3.55
C VAL A 731 -4.96 -55.29 3.45
N ILE A 732 -5.36 -55.55 2.20
CA ILE A 732 -6.52 -56.31 1.69
C ILE A 732 -7.02 -57.38 2.67
N ILE A 733 -8.35 -57.54 2.83
CA ILE A 733 -9.11 -58.81 2.77
C ILE A 733 -10.35 -58.82 3.70
N MET A 734 -11.50 -59.05 3.04
CA MET A 734 -12.72 -59.75 3.47
C MET A 734 -13.50 -59.29 4.72
N GLN A 735 -14.60 -58.60 4.43
CA GLN A 735 -15.98 -59.03 4.72
C GLN A 735 -16.23 -60.24 5.65
N LYS A 736 -17.08 -59.99 6.66
CA LYS A 736 -18.28 -60.74 7.15
C LYS A 736 -18.26 -61.02 8.68
N PRO A 737 -19.40 -61.28 9.35
CA PRO A 737 -20.80 -60.90 9.05
C PRO A 737 -21.65 -60.50 10.29
N GLU A 738 -22.84 -59.96 9.97
CA GLU A 738 -24.14 -60.10 10.65
C GLU A 738 -24.33 -59.71 12.13
N LEU A 739 -25.15 -58.66 12.33
CA LEU A 739 -26.25 -58.69 13.29
C LEU A 739 -27.56 -58.18 12.66
N LEU A 740 -28.51 -59.12 12.54
CA LEU A 740 -29.95 -58.97 12.82
C LEU A 740 -30.87 -58.20 11.85
N LYS A 741 -31.36 -58.95 10.86
CA LYS A 741 -32.78 -59.30 10.57
C LYS A 741 -33.93 -58.49 11.24
N LYS A 742 -34.97 -58.31 10.38
CA LYS A 742 -36.43 -58.04 10.59
C LYS A 742 -36.80 -56.56 10.53
N ARG A 743 -37.76 -56.08 9.72
CA ARG A 743 -39.06 -56.57 9.17
C ARG A 743 -39.44 -55.51 8.09
N LYS A 744 -40.21 -55.73 7.03
CA LYS A 744 -41.02 -56.83 6.51
C LYS A 744 -41.33 -56.46 5.06
#